data_AF-A0A8I2FR17-F1
#
_entry.id   AF-A0A8I2FR17-F1
#
_cell.length_a   1.000
_cell.length_b   1.000
_cell.length_c   1.000
_cell.angle_alpha   90.00
_cell.angle_beta   90.00
_cell.angle_gamma   90.00
#
_symmetry.space_group_name_H-M   'P 1'
#
loop_
_entity.id
_entity.type
_entity.pdbx_description
1 polymer ?
#
loop_
_entity_poly.entity_id
_entity_poly.type
_entity_poly.pdbx_seq_one_letter_code
_entity_poly.pdbx_strand_id
1 'polypeptide(L)'
;MTISESAKTKAGPTTKPFTIVVLGRESSGKSTLITALCYYIIKQKEEFLLQMNLDKNDTRMLSGWVYGFENTSIPLSDSRLRHEFDFNITSSIKKVKHDLKVIEIILPGVNQIDSGTQKYSDDLRGADLILLTIDSRNVEKDDVYFSLFFETLFSSIDNPAPMIFILTKYDLIKPELKQQPEGGNSLSSLMPATFKRLKYSNYKMPEYLNFSIGDINKDGLSFDRSKVESFDIGYCEELFTTIYSYLNNQETSLKDKKRSQLESVLKNLQKRLNSEPENPEILLEMKSIYEQLGEQGKAKTVDDTLEQLEERKEFQYNLNNPVSLQQLELSQLDFFGDSCWRFQPQLNVLLGKNGYGKTHLLRLLAALLQKDEEKIAEFFEYSKTDPFTRLVVERNEEYKLIRRNKIIFEESIGKIPFLALPDLRLMDKSKTAVSTSDDEKTDLKEYGAYHFLYQKPYEGLIRTFLYQLCITYLDSGKTFDLPIFRMIHKIIEKLSEQPFAFHKITPVGQARFKIEVITEGNENPIPIQHASQGTLSILAIAGLVYSYLKAIFPTVPEEKLSQQRAIVLIDELDAHLHPVWQQKITGLLRENFPNIQFMVTAHSPLVVAGCREGEVSVLKKGKDGFVIEQFDHDFIGYQARELYEKIFEIEDKDLTYLYYTALYPFKGEIEAEINRLDEKKKSQPLTIEEKKKLSRLYDDLYYTNRANEMFEKRLEYTSVLRENKRLKSKIKQLQQESGKRHHGSK
;
A
#
# COMPACT_ATOMS: atom_id res chain seq x y z
N MET A 1 3.13 4.11 -59.63
CA MET A 1 4.08 4.97 -58.90
C MET A 1 4.23 4.37 -57.50
N THR A 2 5.30 3.62 -57.25
CA THR A 2 6.59 4.06 -56.66
C THR A 2 6.52 4.43 -55.16
N ILE A 3 7.26 3.63 -54.38
CA ILE A 3 8.14 3.97 -53.24
C ILE A 3 7.46 4.33 -51.89
N SER A 4 7.65 3.46 -50.90
CA SER A 4 8.68 3.70 -49.87
C SER A 4 9.04 2.42 -49.10
N GLU A 5 10.28 1.97 -49.29
CA GLU A 5 11.03 1.14 -48.35
C GLU A 5 11.29 1.93 -47.05
N SER A 6 10.81 1.44 -45.91
CA SER A 6 11.45 1.68 -44.60
C SER A 6 10.78 0.82 -43.51
N ALA A 7 11.09 -0.46 -43.50
CA ALA A 7 10.95 -1.30 -42.32
C ALA A 7 12.29 -2.00 -42.04
N LYS A 8 13.35 -1.20 -41.87
CA LYS A 8 14.51 -1.64 -41.09
C LYS A 8 14.10 -1.58 -39.62
N THR A 9 13.57 -2.70 -39.13
CA THR A 9 13.58 -3.03 -37.71
C THR A 9 14.97 -2.73 -37.15
N LYS A 10 15.03 -1.81 -36.17
CA LYS A 10 16.24 -1.54 -35.39
C LYS A 10 16.72 -2.87 -34.81
N ALA A 11 17.76 -3.43 -35.41
CA ALA A 11 18.55 -4.49 -34.80
C ALA A 11 19.08 -3.98 -33.45
N GLY A 12 18.99 -4.81 -32.41
CA GLY A 12 19.64 -4.56 -31.13
C GLY A 12 21.16 -4.39 -31.28
N PRO A 13 21.90 -4.08 -30.21
CA PRO A 13 23.33 -3.82 -30.28
C PRO A 13 24.02 -5.03 -30.92
N THR A 14 24.53 -4.82 -32.13
CA THR A 14 25.41 -5.76 -32.82
C THR A 14 26.67 -5.90 -31.99
N THR A 15 26.80 -6.98 -31.22
CA THR A 15 28.05 -7.31 -30.54
C THR A 15 29.11 -7.54 -31.61
N LYS A 16 30.11 -6.64 -31.67
CA LYS A 16 31.28 -6.80 -32.54
C LYS A 16 31.96 -8.13 -32.17
N PRO A 17 32.31 -9.01 -33.13
CA PRO A 17 33.03 -10.24 -32.85
C PRO A 17 34.38 -9.92 -32.19
N PHE A 18 34.78 -10.75 -31.20
CA PHE A 18 36.10 -10.65 -30.59
C PHE A 18 37.13 -11.16 -31.59
N THR A 19 38.02 -10.29 -32.04
CA THR A 19 38.90 -10.56 -33.18
C THR A 19 40.30 -10.93 -32.71
N ILE A 20 40.74 -12.15 -33.01
CA ILE A 20 42.09 -12.64 -32.72
C ILE A 20 42.88 -12.68 -34.03
N VAL A 21 43.96 -11.90 -34.14
CA VAL A 21 44.82 -11.92 -35.32
C VAL A 21 46.05 -12.77 -35.04
N VAL A 22 46.30 -13.79 -35.86
CA VAL A 22 47.47 -14.68 -35.70
C VAL A 22 48.50 -14.38 -36.78
N LEU A 23 49.68 -13.94 -36.34
CA LEU A 23 50.79 -13.48 -37.20
C LEU A 23 52.01 -14.39 -37.06
N GLY A 24 52.84 -14.44 -38.10
CA GLY A 24 54.11 -15.16 -38.13
C GLY A 24 54.58 -15.48 -39.54
N ARG A 25 55.81 -15.97 -39.68
CA ARG A 25 56.38 -16.35 -40.98
C ARG A 25 55.77 -17.65 -41.54
N GLU A 26 55.95 -17.93 -42.82
CA GLU A 26 55.59 -19.24 -43.39
C GLU A 26 56.26 -20.38 -42.61
N SER A 27 55.49 -21.44 -42.34
CA SER A 27 55.91 -22.59 -41.52
C SER A 27 56.20 -22.31 -40.03
N SER A 28 55.86 -21.13 -39.49
CA SER A 28 55.99 -20.80 -38.06
C SER A 28 55.00 -21.51 -37.12
N GLY A 29 54.15 -22.39 -37.65
CA GLY A 29 53.16 -23.15 -36.86
C GLY A 29 51.80 -22.47 -36.69
N LYS A 30 51.50 -21.40 -37.43
CA LYS A 30 50.20 -20.68 -37.40
C LYS A 30 48.97 -21.58 -37.50
N SER A 31 48.90 -22.40 -38.56
CA SER A 31 47.76 -23.30 -38.80
C SER A 31 47.63 -24.34 -37.69
N THR A 32 48.76 -24.78 -37.13
CA THR A 32 48.82 -25.79 -36.07
C THR A 32 48.32 -25.24 -34.73
N LEU A 33 48.73 -24.02 -34.38
CA LEU A 33 48.24 -23.30 -33.20
C LEU A 33 46.72 -23.08 -33.26
N ILE A 34 46.24 -22.66 -34.42
CA ILE A 34 44.82 -22.41 -34.65
C ILE A 34 44.01 -23.71 -34.56
N THR A 35 44.51 -24.79 -35.14
CA THR A 35 43.88 -26.11 -35.03
C THR A 35 43.78 -26.54 -33.56
N ALA A 36 44.82 -26.30 -32.76
CA ALA A 36 44.80 -26.59 -31.32
C ALA A 36 43.77 -25.74 -30.56
N LEU A 37 43.70 -24.44 -30.84
CA LEU A 37 42.70 -23.52 -30.26
C LEU A 37 41.26 -23.95 -30.58
N CYS A 38 40.99 -24.29 -31.85
CA CYS A 38 39.67 -24.76 -32.28
C CYS A 38 39.28 -26.06 -31.56
N TYR A 39 40.22 -27.02 -31.46
CA TYR A 39 40.00 -28.28 -30.77
C TYR A 39 39.68 -28.08 -29.28
N TYR A 40 40.40 -27.17 -28.62
CA TYR A 40 40.16 -26.86 -27.21
C TYR A 40 38.77 -26.24 -26.97
N ILE A 41 38.37 -25.28 -27.81
CA ILE A 41 37.03 -24.66 -27.77
C ILE A 41 35.95 -25.73 -27.93
N ILE A 42 36.11 -26.63 -28.91
CA ILE A 42 35.19 -27.76 -29.15
C ILE A 42 35.07 -28.67 -27.91
N LYS A 43 36.17 -28.90 -27.19
CA LYS A 43 36.21 -29.80 -26.03
C LYS A 43 35.50 -29.24 -24.79
N GLN A 44 35.46 -27.91 -24.62
CA GLN A 44 34.89 -27.25 -23.43
C GLN A 44 33.34 -27.26 -23.36
N LYS A 45 32.64 -27.76 -24.40
CA LYS A 45 31.16 -27.89 -24.45
C LYS A 45 30.36 -26.60 -24.21
N GLU A 46 30.94 -25.43 -24.48
CA GLU A 46 30.24 -24.15 -24.48
C GLU A 46 29.80 -23.74 -25.90
N GLU A 47 28.69 -23.01 -26.03
CA GLU A 47 28.16 -22.56 -27.33
C GLU A 47 28.96 -21.35 -27.88
N PHE A 48 29.80 -21.58 -28.90
CA PHE A 48 30.57 -20.53 -29.58
C PHE A 48 30.32 -20.51 -31.09
N LEU A 49 30.37 -19.33 -31.70
CA LEU A 49 30.45 -19.19 -33.15
C LEU A 49 31.88 -18.86 -33.56
N LEU A 50 32.55 -19.78 -34.26
CA LEU A 50 33.91 -19.56 -34.77
C LEU A 50 33.86 -19.16 -36.24
N GLN A 51 34.49 -18.04 -36.59
CA GLN A 51 34.65 -17.60 -37.98
C GLN A 51 36.15 -17.46 -38.29
N MET A 52 36.59 -18.07 -39.39
CA MET A 52 38.00 -18.08 -39.78
C MET A 52 38.16 -17.47 -41.16
N ASN A 53 39.03 -16.47 -41.27
CA ASN A 53 39.34 -15.78 -42.52
C ASN A 53 40.80 -16.06 -42.90
N LEU A 54 40.99 -16.93 -43.89
CA LEU A 54 42.27 -17.20 -44.55
C LEU A 54 42.38 -16.24 -45.75
N ASP A 55 43.52 -15.57 -45.89
CA ASP A 55 43.76 -14.42 -46.77
C ASP A 55 43.18 -14.51 -48.21
N LYS A 56 42.73 -13.37 -48.75
CA LYS A 56 41.98 -13.19 -50.01
C LYS A 56 42.74 -13.52 -51.31
N ASN A 57 44.04 -13.81 -51.26
CA ASN A 57 44.84 -14.18 -52.43
C ASN A 57 45.10 -15.68 -52.58
N ASP A 58 44.62 -16.50 -51.63
CA ASP A 58 44.49 -17.95 -51.79
C ASP A 58 43.00 -18.27 -51.59
N THR A 59 42.26 -18.52 -52.67
CA THR A 59 40.79 -18.69 -52.64
C THR A 59 40.37 -19.98 -51.91
N ARG A 60 40.53 -19.99 -50.58
CA ARG A 60 40.05 -21.03 -49.67
C ARG A 60 39.51 -20.37 -48.40
N MET A 61 38.24 -19.94 -48.42
CA MET A 61 37.51 -19.68 -47.17
C MET A 61 37.19 -21.03 -46.51
N LEU A 62 37.62 -21.22 -45.26
CA LEU A 62 37.12 -22.28 -44.38
C LEU A 62 36.18 -21.63 -43.37
N SER A 63 34.90 -21.49 -43.74
CA SER A 63 33.83 -21.15 -42.80
C SER A 63 33.18 -22.45 -42.31
N GLY A 64 33.31 -22.76 -41.03
CA GLY A 64 32.68 -23.94 -40.42
C GLY A 64 31.93 -23.56 -39.15
N TRP A 65 30.69 -24.03 -39.02
CA TRP A 65 29.92 -23.93 -37.77
C TRP A 65 30.32 -25.08 -36.86
N VAL A 66 30.71 -24.79 -35.62
CA VAL A 66 30.95 -25.83 -34.62
C VAL A 66 29.70 -25.94 -33.76
N TYR A 67 28.87 -26.95 -34.03
CA TYR A 67 27.74 -27.33 -33.18
C TYR A 67 28.14 -28.54 -32.31
N GLY A 68 27.77 -28.52 -31.03
CA GLY A 68 28.00 -29.61 -30.10
C GLY A 68 27.29 -30.91 -30.53
N PHE A 69 28.09 -31.97 -30.74
CA PHE A 69 27.77 -33.40 -30.83
C PHE A 69 26.73 -33.90 -31.86
N GLU A 70 27.18 -34.46 -32.99
CA GLU A 70 27.19 -35.91 -33.31
C GLU A 70 27.77 -36.15 -34.72
N ASN A 71 28.69 -37.13 -34.85
CA ASN A 71 29.20 -37.75 -36.08
C ASN A 71 29.25 -36.92 -37.39
N THR A 72 30.29 -36.11 -37.58
CA THR A 72 30.78 -35.79 -38.93
C THR A 72 32.30 -35.58 -38.91
N SER A 73 33.03 -36.36 -39.70
CA SER A 73 34.45 -36.16 -39.99
C SER A 73 34.61 -35.11 -41.08
N ILE A 74 35.52 -34.15 -40.87
CA ILE A 74 35.86 -33.12 -41.87
C ILE A 74 37.10 -33.59 -42.63
N PRO A 75 37.04 -33.92 -43.93
CA PRO A 75 38.22 -34.28 -44.70
C PRO A 75 38.89 -33.02 -45.28
N LEU A 76 40.14 -32.79 -44.93
CA LEU A 76 41.02 -31.82 -45.61
C LEU A 76 41.92 -32.60 -46.57
N SER A 77 41.49 -32.76 -47.82
CA SER A 77 42.36 -33.29 -48.89
C SER A 77 42.68 -32.17 -49.88
N ASP A 78 43.97 -31.91 -50.05
CA ASP A 78 44.48 -30.94 -51.02
C ASP A 78 44.69 -31.60 -52.40
N SER A 79 44.25 -30.93 -53.47
CA SER A 79 45.01 -30.77 -54.73
C SER A 79 44.10 -30.22 -55.83
N ARG A 80 44.24 -28.93 -56.11
CA ARG A 80 43.83 -28.23 -57.35
C ARG A 80 42.41 -28.54 -57.87
N LEU A 81 41.45 -27.72 -57.38
CA LEU A 81 40.20 -27.26 -58.02
C LEU A 81 39.33 -28.31 -58.74
N ARG A 82 38.05 -28.47 -58.33
CA ARG A 82 36.91 -28.66 -59.24
C ARG A 82 35.55 -28.70 -58.50
N HIS A 83 34.72 -27.71 -58.84
CA HIS A 83 33.26 -27.70 -59.01
C HIS A 83 32.29 -28.10 -57.89
N GLU A 84 31.30 -27.21 -57.72
CA GLU A 84 29.97 -27.40 -57.11
C GLU A 84 29.93 -27.98 -55.71
N PHE A 85 29.73 -27.16 -54.68
CA PHE A 85 28.78 -27.51 -53.61
C PHE A 85 28.25 -26.24 -52.96
N ASP A 86 27.04 -25.89 -53.38
CA ASP A 86 26.12 -24.93 -52.75
C ASP A 86 25.30 -25.73 -51.73
N PHE A 87 25.25 -25.32 -50.47
CA PHE A 87 24.18 -25.77 -49.56
C PHE A 87 23.67 -24.65 -48.66
N ASN A 88 22.45 -24.26 -48.99
CA ASN A 88 21.47 -23.53 -48.20
C ASN A 88 21.33 -24.07 -46.77
N ILE A 89 21.45 -23.19 -45.77
CA ILE A 89 20.77 -23.35 -44.47
C ILE A 89 19.90 -22.10 -44.25
N THR A 90 18.79 -22.05 -44.97
CA THR A 90 17.68 -21.11 -44.79
C THR A 90 16.39 -21.87 -44.49
N SER A 91 16.38 -22.74 -43.46
CA SER A 91 15.13 -23.23 -42.85
C SER A 91 15.44 -24.14 -41.67
N SER A 92 15.58 -23.57 -40.47
CA SER A 92 15.28 -24.18 -39.14
C SER A 92 15.88 -23.39 -37.96
N ILE A 93 15.89 -22.05 -38.01
CA ILE A 93 16.24 -21.23 -36.84
C ILE A 93 14.94 -20.86 -36.11
N LYS A 94 14.43 -21.80 -35.32
CA LYS A 94 13.43 -21.49 -34.27
C LYS A 94 14.19 -21.28 -32.96
N LYS A 95 14.13 -20.05 -32.43
CA LYS A 95 14.53 -19.64 -31.07
C LYS A 95 15.91 -20.13 -30.60
N VAL A 96 16.94 -19.29 -30.79
CA VAL A 96 18.16 -19.34 -29.96
C VAL A 96 18.25 -18.02 -29.20
N LYS A 97 18.48 -18.11 -27.89
CA LYS A 97 18.61 -16.98 -26.96
C LYS A 97 19.81 -16.11 -27.36
N HIS A 98 19.67 -14.81 -27.14
CA HIS A 98 20.72 -13.81 -27.36
C HIS A 98 21.98 -14.13 -26.52
N ASP A 99 23.15 -13.77 -27.06
CA ASP A 99 24.52 -13.85 -26.49
C ASP A 99 25.43 -15.00 -26.97
N LEU A 100 25.64 -15.12 -28.28
CA LEU A 100 26.73 -15.94 -28.83
C LEU A 100 28.04 -15.13 -28.91
N LYS A 101 29.12 -15.62 -28.29
CA LYS A 101 30.48 -15.07 -28.42
C LYS A 101 31.05 -15.48 -29.78
N VAL A 102 31.23 -14.51 -30.68
CA VAL A 102 31.81 -14.74 -32.01
C VAL A 102 33.31 -14.46 -31.96
N ILE A 103 34.14 -15.43 -32.34
CA ILE A 103 35.60 -15.25 -32.45
C ILE A 103 35.99 -15.24 -33.93
N GLU A 104 36.58 -14.15 -34.39
CA GLU A 104 37.15 -14.05 -35.74
C GLU A 104 38.66 -14.26 -35.71
N ILE A 105 39.17 -15.22 -36.47
CA ILE A 105 40.61 -15.47 -36.61
C ILE A 105 41.11 -15.03 -37.99
N ILE A 106 42.02 -14.05 -38.02
CA ILE A 106 42.61 -13.52 -39.26
C ILE A 106 44.05 -14.02 -39.41
N LEU A 107 44.35 -14.59 -40.58
CA LEU A 107 45.67 -15.10 -40.96
C LEU A 107 46.18 -14.40 -42.23
N PRO A 108 47.11 -13.44 -42.12
CA PRO A 108 47.76 -12.87 -43.29
C PRO A 108 48.83 -13.81 -43.84
N GLY A 109 48.76 -14.08 -45.15
CA GLY A 109 49.69 -14.95 -45.88
C GLY A 109 50.89 -14.16 -46.40
N VAL A 110 51.80 -13.73 -45.53
CA VAL A 110 52.96 -12.93 -45.98
C VAL A 110 54.12 -13.87 -46.34
N ASN A 111 54.25 -14.19 -47.63
CA ASN A 111 55.40 -14.93 -48.15
C ASN A 111 56.55 -14.01 -48.62
N GLN A 112 56.30 -12.72 -48.89
CA GLN A 112 57.31 -11.69 -49.17
C GLN A 112 56.82 -10.32 -48.70
N ILE A 113 57.67 -9.53 -48.05
CA ILE A 113 57.34 -8.17 -47.58
C ILE A 113 57.46 -7.25 -48.80
N ASP A 114 56.38 -7.15 -49.57
CA ASP A 114 56.19 -6.09 -50.58
C ASP A 114 55.07 -5.14 -50.15
N SER A 115 54.99 -3.99 -50.82
CA SER A 115 54.14 -2.79 -50.63
C SER A 115 52.65 -2.96 -50.22
N GLY A 116 52.15 -4.18 -50.01
CA GLY A 116 50.82 -4.49 -49.45
C GLY A 116 50.72 -4.48 -47.93
N THR A 117 51.78 -4.11 -47.18
CA THR A 117 51.77 -4.08 -45.70
C THR A 117 50.75 -3.09 -45.11
N GLN A 118 50.35 -2.02 -45.83
CA GLN A 118 49.24 -1.14 -45.40
C GLN A 118 47.87 -1.84 -45.40
N LYS A 119 47.69 -2.94 -46.14
CA LYS A 119 46.40 -3.62 -46.29
C LYS A 119 45.90 -4.28 -44.99
N TYR A 120 46.80 -4.58 -44.06
CA TYR A 120 46.49 -5.26 -42.80
C TYR A 120 46.46 -4.30 -41.59
N SER A 121 46.66 -2.99 -41.80
CA SER A 121 46.60 -2.01 -40.70
C SER A 121 45.19 -1.91 -40.11
N ASP A 122 44.16 -2.05 -40.95
CA ASP A 122 42.77 -2.00 -40.50
C ASP A 122 42.37 -3.26 -39.73
N ASP A 123 42.83 -4.44 -40.16
CA ASP A 123 42.65 -5.70 -39.44
C ASP A 123 43.33 -5.66 -38.07
N LEU A 124 44.51 -5.04 -37.98
CA LEU A 124 45.26 -4.91 -36.73
C LEU A 124 44.74 -3.80 -35.80
N ARG A 125 44.16 -2.73 -36.36
CA ARG A 125 43.40 -1.72 -35.59
C ARG A 125 42.08 -2.28 -35.06
N GLY A 126 41.49 -3.22 -35.79
CA GLY A 126 40.25 -3.89 -35.43
C GLY A 126 40.41 -5.05 -34.46
N ALA A 127 41.63 -5.56 -34.28
CA ALA A 127 41.97 -6.70 -33.44
C ALA A 127 41.73 -6.43 -31.95
N ASP A 128 41.24 -7.42 -31.22
CA ASP A 128 41.11 -7.38 -29.77
C ASP A 128 42.27 -8.15 -29.08
N LEU A 129 42.93 -9.06 -29.80
CA LEU A 129 44.12 -9.78 -29.38
C LEU A 129 45.01 -10.15 -30.58
N ILE A 130 46.33 -10.05 -30.43
CA ILE A 130 47.30 -10.44 -31.46
C ILE A 130 48.19 -11.57 -30.95
N LEU A 131 48.25 -12.69 -31.68
CA LEU A 131 49.11 -13.83 -31.38
C LEU A 131 50.28 -13.88 -32.38
N LEU A 132 51.52 -13.86 -31.91
CA LEU A 132 52.72 -13.87 -32.73
C LEU A 132 53.44 -15.21 -32.61
N THR A 133 53.47 -15.98 -33.71
CA THR A 133 54.12 -17.30 -33.75
C THR A 133 55.57 -17.22 -34.19
N ILE A 134 56.46 -17.87 -33.44
CA ILE A 134 57.92 -17.92 -33.69
C ILE A 134 58.33 -19.40 -33.78
N ASP A 135 58.92 -19.84 -34.90
CA ASP A 135 59.52 -21.17 -35.01
C ASP A 135 60.82 -21.20 -34.22
N SER A 136 60.81 -21.93 -33.10
CA SER A 136 61.95 -21.99 -32.18
C SER A 136 63.23 -22.56 -32.84
N ARG A 137 63.13 -23.23 -33.99
CA ARG A 137 64.28 -23.76 -34.75
C ARG A 137 64.93 -22.72 -35.66
N ASN A 138 64.25 -21.61 -35.96
CA ASN A 138 64.68 -20.59 -36.92
C ASN A 138 64.36 -19.16 -36.44
N VAL A 139 64.61 -18.89 -35.16
CA VAL A 139 64.35 -17.59 -34.49
C VAL A 139 64.92 -16.40 -35.27
N GLU A 140 66.15 -16.51 -35.80
CA GLU A 140 66.81 -15.42 -36.54
C GLU A 140 66.04 -15.01 -37.81
N LYS A 141 65.39 -15.95 -38.50
CA LYS A 141 64.57 -15.65 -39.68
C LYS A 141 63.27 -14.96 -39.29
N ASP A 142 62.70 -15.34 -38.16
CA ASP A 142 61.52 -14.69 -37.61
C ASP A 142 61.88 -13.29 -37.08
N ASP A 143 63.11 -13.06 -36.58
CA ASP A 143 63.63 -11.74 -36.20
C ASP A 143 63.62 -10.73 -37.34
N VAL A 144 64.19 -11.13 -38.48
CA VAL A 144 64.25 -10.28 -39.67
C VAL A 144 62.84 -10.00 -40.19
N TYR A 145 61.97 -11.02 -40.19
CA TYR A 145 60.57 -10.89 -40.59
C TYR A 145 59.83 -9.89 -39.70
N PHE A 146 59.94 -10.02 -38.38
CA PHE A 146 59.27 -9.13 -37.45
C PHE A 146 59.88 -7.73 -37.45
N SER A 147 61.20 -7.57 -37.59
CA SER A 147 61.85 -6.25 -37.69
C SER A 147 61.28 -5.41 -38.83
N LEU A 148 61.22 -5.96 -40.04
CA LEU A 148 60.58 -5.28 -41.17
C LEU A 148 59.06 -5.09 -40.96
N PHE A 149 58.37 -6.07 -40.37
CA PHE A 149 56.92 -5.99 -40.13
C PHE A 149 56.56 -4.90 -39.12
N PHE A 150 57.31 -4.78 -38.01
CA PHE A 150 57.09 -3.80 -36.96
C PHE A 150 57.45 -2.37 -37.40
N GLU A 151 58.58 -2.18 -38.10
CA GLU A 151 58.97 -0.87 -38.62
C GLU A 151 57.94 -0.30 -39.61
N THR A 152 57.37 -1.17 -40.45
CA THR A 152 56.45 -0.74 -41.52
C THR A 152 55.02 -0.51 -41.04
N LEU A 153 54.54 -1.25 -40.05
CA LEU A 153 53.10 -1.36 -39.77
C LEU A 153 52.69 -0.74 -38.42
N PHE A 154 53.49 -0.92 -37.37
CA PHE A 154 53.20 -0.37 -36.04
C PHE A 154 53.57 1.11 -35.88
N SER A 155 54.35 1.66 -36.79
CA SER A 155 54.56 3.12 -36.90
C SER A 155 53.28 3.87 -37.29
N SER A 156 52.24 3.16 -37.75
CA SER A 156 50.96 3.73 -38.24
C SER A 156 49.74 3.43 -37.36
N ILE A 157 49.91 2.73 -36.24
CA ILE A 157 48.82 2.33 -35.32
C ILE A 157 49.03 2.97 -33.96
N ASP A 158 48.14 3.89 -33.59
CA ASP A 158 48.09 4.44 -32.24
C ASP A 158 47.48 3.40 -31.29
N ASN A 159 48.29 2.83 -30.41
CA ASN A 159 47.91 1.90 -29.33
C ASN A 159 47.35 0.53 -29.80
N PRO A 160 48.20 -0.39 -30.27
CA PRO A 160 47.78 -1.73 -30.70
C PRO A 160 47.19 -2.59 -29.58
N ALA A 161 46.39 -3.59 -29.99
CA ALA A 161 45.84 -4.62 -29.12
C ALA A 161 46.93 -5.41 -28.37
N PRO A 162 46.60 -6.06 -27.23
CA PRO A 162 47.54 -6.90 -26.50
C PRO A 162 48.18 -7.96 -27.41
N MET A 163 49.50 -8.16 -27.26
CA MET A 163 50.28 -9.09 -28.06
C MET A 163 50.79 -10.24 -27.19
N ILE A 164 50.60 -11.48 -27.64
CA ILE A 164 51.14 -12.69 -27.00
C ILE A 164 52.09 -13.38 -27.97
N PHE A 165 53.30 -13.68 -27.52
CA PHE A 165 54.29 -14.41 -28.29
C PHE A 165 54.22 -15.90 -27.99
N ILE A 166 54.19 -16.71 -29.04
CA ILE A 166 54.07 -18.16 -28.97
C ILE A 166 55.25 -18.76 -29.71
N LEU A 167 56.20 -19.30 -28.93
CA LEU A 167 57.26 -20.14 -29.45
C LEU A 167 56.65 -21.48 -29.84
N THR A 168 56.71 -21.83 -31.12
CA THR A 168 56.23 -23.11 -31.64
C THR A 168 57.43 -24.05 -31.86
N LYS A 169 57.16 -25.37 -31.86
CA LYS A 169 58.15 -26.43 -32.16
C LYS A 169 59.34 -26.50 -31.19
N TYR A 170 59.16 -25.98 -29.97
CA TYR A 170 60.21 -25.90 -28.95
C TYR A 170 60.87 -27.25 -28.63
N ASP A 171 60.13 -28.36 -28.67
CA ASP A 171 60.70 -29.66 -28.34
C ASP A 171 61.72 -30.17 -29.35
N LEU A 172 61.67 -29.68 -30.60
CA LEU A 172 62.55 -30.10 -31.70
C LEU A 172 63.95 -29.45 -31.65
N ILE A 173 64.22 -28.60 -30.65
CA ILE A 173 65.55 -28.03 -30.40
C ILE A 173 66.42 -29.07 -29.66
N LYS A 174 67.71 -29.18 -30.03
CA LYS A 174 68.68 -30.07 -29.37
C LYS A 174 68.77 -29.79 -27.85
N PRO A 175 68.90 -30.82 -26.98
CA PRO A 175 68.96 -30.64 -25.53
C PRO A 175 70.06 -29.69 -25.04
N GLU A 176 71.16 -29.56 -25.77
CA GLU A 176 72.28 -28.66 -25.43
C GLU A 176 71.88 -27.17 -25.43
N LEU A 177 70.89 -26.79 -26.25
CA LEU A 177 70.34 -25.42 -26.31
C LEU A 177 69.21 -25.18 -25.29
N LYS A 178 68.77 -26.22 -24.56
CA LYS A 178 67.77 -26.16 -23.49
C LYS A 178 68.39 -25.99 -22.10
N GLN A 179 69.72 -25.97 -21.97
CA GLN A 179 70.41 -25.84 -20.67
C GLN A 179 70.33 -24.41 -20.12
N GLN A 180 69.80 -24.28 -18.90
CA GLN A 180 69.74 -23.05 -18.11
C GLN A 180 71.13 -22.74 -17.51
N PRO A 181 71.59 -21.48 -17.49
CA PRO A 181 72.47 -21.00 -16.43
C PRO A 181 71.60 -20.70 -15.20
N GLU A 182 72.02 -21.17 -14.03
CA GLU A 182 71.38 -20.85 -12.75
C GLU A 182 71.40 -19.34 -12.50
N GLY A 183 70.22 -18.72 -12.54
CA GLY A 183 70.00 -17.30 -12.28
C GLY A 183 69.42 -16.52 -13.48
N GLY A 184 68.10 -16.54 -13.62
CA GLY A 184 67.32 -15.54 -14.38
C GLY A 184 67.52 -15.45 -15.90
N ASN A 185 66.44 -15.69 -16.66
CA ASN A 185 66.24 -15.33 -18.08
C ASN A 185 66.94 -16.17 -19.19
N SER A 186 66.72 -17.49 -19.23
CA SER A 186 67.17 -18.31 -20.38
C SER A 186 66.31 -18.20 -21.65
N LEU A 187 65.06 -17.72 -21.58
CA LEU A 187 64.21 -17.48 -22.77
C LEU A 187 64.57 -16.19 -23.51
N SER A 188 65.29 -15.28 -22.84
CA SER A 188 65.74 -14.05 -23.48
C SER A 188 66.75 -14.32 -24.58
N SER A 189 67.58 -15.37 -24.53
CA SER A 189 68.59 -15.65 -25.56
C SER A 189 67.97 -16.05 -26.91
N LEU A 190 66.82 -16.72 -26.89
CA LEU A 190 66.02 -17.11 -28.05
C LEU A 190 65.06 -16.00 -28.52
N MET A 191 65.12 -14.80 -27.92
CA MET A 191 64.35 -13.67 -28.42
C MET A 191 65.02 -13.10 -29.67
N PRO A 192 64.24 -12.84 -30.72
CA PRO A 192 64.70 -12.03 -31.83
C PRO A 192 65.25 -10.69 -31.32
N ALA A 193 66.46 -10.30 -31.76
CA ALA A 193 67.21 -9.15 -31.27
C ALA A 193 66.46 -7.83 -31.44
N THR A 194 65.56 -7.75 -32.43
CA THR A 194 64.66 -6.63 -32.66
C THR A 194 63.76 -6.37 -31.46
N PHE A 195 63.21 -7.42 -30.84
CA PHE A 195 62.31 -7.29 -29.68
C PHE A 195 63.02 -6.89 -28.39
N LYS A 196 64.30 -7.26 -28.23
CA LYS A 196 65.11 -6.77 -27.11
C LYS A 196 65.41 -5.28 -27.20
N ARG A 197 65.51 -4.72 -28.41
CA ARG A 197 65.80 -3.29 -28.64
C ARG A 197 64.56 -2.41 -28.47
N LEU A 198 63.38 -2.95 -28.72
CA LEU A 198 62.10 -2.26 -28.54
C LEU A 198 61.74 -2.16 -27.04
N LYS A 199 62.37 -1.23 -26.31
CA LYS A 199 61.92 -0.83 -24.97
C LYS A 199 60.61 -0.03 -25.08
N TYR A 200 59.49 -0.72 -25.14
CA TYR A 200 58.17 -0.08 -25.08
C TYR A 200 57.79 0.21 -23.62
N SER A 201 57.94 1.45 -23.18
CA SER A 201 57.71 1.90 -21.80
C SER A 201 56.23 1.96 -21.36
N ASN A 202 55.28 1.62 -22.24
CA ASN A 202 53.83 1.70 -21.96
C ASN A 202 53.07 0.38 -22.13
N TYR A 203 53.76 -0.75 -22.34
CA TYR A 203 53.13 -2.06 -22.57
C TYR A 203 53.63 -3.06 -21.53
N LYS A 204 52.70 -3.79 -20.89
CA LYS A 204 53.05 -4.86 -19.95
C LYS A 204 53.83 -5.93 -20.72
N MET A 205 55.01 -6.32 -20.24
CA MET A 205 55.76 -7.45 -20.81
C MET A 205 54.83 -8.68 -20.87
N PRO A 206 54.76 -9.38 -22.01
CA PRO A 206 53.84 -10.48 -22.20
C PRO A 206 54.16 -11.63 -21.24
N GLU A 207 53.12 -12.25 -20.68
CA GLU A 207 53.25 -13.55 -20.00
C GLU A 207 53.67 -14.60 -21.05
N TYR A 208 54.73 -15.34 -20.75
CA TYR A 208 55.32 -16.32 -21.66
C TYR A 208 54.57 -17.64 -21.58
N LEU A 209 54.11 -18.17 -22.73
CA LEU A 209 53.54 -19.51 -22.83
C LEU A 209 54.38 -20.34 -23.79
N ASN A 210 54.99 -21.42 -23.29
CA ASN A 210 55.80 -22.34 -24.10
C ASN A 210 54.89 -23.29 -24.87
N PHE A 211 55.02 -23.36 -26.20
CA PHE A 211 54.30 -24.34 -27.01
C PHE A 211 55.26 -25.30 -27.71
N SER A 212 55.07 -26.59 -27.48
CA SER A 212 55.59 -27.60 -28.38
C SER A 212 54.48 -28.14 -29.24
N ILE A 213 54.66 -28.05 -30.55
CA ILE A 213 53.85 -28.84 -31.47
C ILE A 213 54.81 -29.45 -32.49
N GLY A 214 54.89 -30.77 -32.53
CA GLY A 214 55.65 -31.48 -33.55
C GLY A 214 55.07 -31.20 -34.94
N ASP A 215 55.92 -31.15 -35.96
CA ASP A 215 55.46 -31.02 -37.36
C ASP A 215 54.48 -32.17 -37.67
N ILE A 216 53.24 -31.82 -38.02
CA ILE A 216 52.34 -32.76 -38.70
C ILE A 216 52.95 -32.97 -40.09
N ASN A 217 53.42 -34.19 -40.36
CA ASN A 217 54.23 -34.55 -41.52
C ASN A 217 53.67 -34.09 -42.88
N LYS A 218 54.61 -33.88 -43.82
CA LYS A 218 54.49 -33.29 -45.17
C LYS A 218 53.67 -34.04 -46.22
N ASP A 219 52.97 -35.11 -45.90
CA ASP A 219 52.18 -35.87 -46.88
C ASP A 219 50.70 -35.83 -46.47
N GLY A 220 49.87 -35.19 -47.30
CA GLY A 220 48.46 -34.99 -47.03
C GLY A 220 47.75 -36.30 -46.70
N LEU A 221 46.99 -36.33 -45.60
CA LEU A 221 46.12 -37.43 -45.20
C LEU A 221 45.14 -36.97 -44.10
N SER A 222 43.94 -37.55 -44.18
CA SER A 222 42.74 -37.46 -43.35
C SER A 222 42.88 -37.15 -41.85
N PHE A 223 41.89 -36.44 -41.30
CA PHE A 223 41.60 -36.28 -39.88
C PHE A 223 41.38 -37.65 -39.20
N ASP A 224 42.38 -38.13 -38.46
CA ASP A 224 42.31 -39.38 -37.68
C ASP A 224 42.37 -39.05 -36.18
N ARG A 225 41.30 -39.36 -35.45
CA ARG A 225 41.16 -39.15 -34.00
C ARG A 225 42.26 -39.84 -33.18
N SER A 226 42.82 -40.94 -33.69
CA SER A 226 43.77 -41.79 -32.95
C SER A 226 45.18 -41.19 -32.80
N LYS A 227 45.54 -40.16 -33.58
CA LYS A 227 46.86 -39.50 -33.50
C LYS A 227 46.88 -38.22 -32.65
N VAL A 228 45.71 -37.77 -32.18
CA VAL A 228 45.57 -36.54 -31.36
C VAL A 228 45.65 -36.85 -29.85
N GLU A 229 45.61 -38.11 -29.45
CA GLU A 229 45.71 -38.49 -28.03
C GLU A 229 47.08 -38.22 -27.38
N SER A 230 48.10 -37.89 -28.18
CA SER A 230 49.42 -37.42 -27.68
C SER A 230 49.57 -35.89 -27.65
N PHE A 231 48.48 -35.13 -27.80
CA PHE A 231 48.50 -33.68 -27.58
C PHE A 231 48.58 -33.41 -26.07
N ASP A 232 49.60 -32.69 -25.62
CA ASP A 232 49.68 -32.24 -24.23
C ASP A 232 48.68 -31.09 -24.01
N ILE A 233 47.45 -31.44 -23.60
CA ILE A 233 46.28 -30.55 -23.52
C ILE A 233 46.44 -29.48 -22.42
N GLY A 234 47.35 -29.66 -21.47
CA GLY A 234 47.53 -28.77 -20.31
C GLY A 234 47.90 -27.32 -20.68
N TYR A 235 48.64 -27.09 -21.76
CA TYR A 235 49.08 -25.74 -22.15
C TYR A 235 48.04 -24.95 -22.97
N CYS A 236 47.11 -25.65 -23.63
CA CYS A 236 45.94 -25.00 -24.28
C CYS A 236 44.95 -24.50 -23.23
N GLU A 237 44.83 -25.19 -22.08
CA GLU A 237 44.02 -24.74 -20.94
C GLU A 237 44.53 -23.41 -20.39
N GLU A 238 45.84 -23.24 -20.25
CA GLU A 238 46.45 -22.03 -19.69
C GLU A 238 46.24 -20.81 -20.60
N LEU A 239 46.51 -20.94 -21.91
CA LEU A 239 46.26 -19.88 -22.89
C LEU A 239 44.77 -19.46 -22.92
N PHE A 240 43.87 -20.44 -22.87
CA PHE A 240 42.44 -20.16 -22.88
C PHE A 240 41.96 -19.56 -21.56
N THR A 241 42.50 -19.99 -20.44
CA THR A 241 42.22 -19.42 -19.10
C THR A 241 42.68 -17.96 -19.04
N THR A 242 43.84 -17.63 -19.62
CA THR A 242 44.32 -16.25 -19.71
C THR A 242 43.42 -15.38 -20.59
N ILE A 243 43.00 -15.88 -21.76
CA ILE A 243 42.06 -15.19 -22.65
C ILE A 243 40.70 -15.01 -21.96
N TYR A 244 40.18 -16.05 -21.31
CA TYR A 244 38.91 -16.04 -20.60
C TYR A 244 38.91 -15.11 -19.37
N SER A 245 40.02 -15.10 -18.61
CA SER A 245 40.25 -14.18 -17.49
C SER A 245 40.30 -12.72 -17.96
N TYR A 246 40.97 -12.45 -19.10
CA TYR A 246 41.01 -11.11 -19.68
C TYR A 246 39.63 -10.63 -20.14
N LEU A 247 38.86 -11.49 -20.79
CA LEU A 247 37.48 -11.21 -21.23
C LEU A 247 36.55 -10.92 -20.05
N ASN A 248 36.61 -11.72 -18.98
CA ASN A 248 35.81 -11.50 -17.78
C ASN A 248 36.21 -10.21 -17.04
N ASN A 249 37.50 -9.86 -16.99
CA ASN A 249 37.95 -8.62 -16.35
C ASN A 249 37.47 -7.35 -17.07
N GLN A 250 37.38 -7.35 -18.41
CA GLN A 250 36.82 -6.23 -19.19
C GLN A 250 35.32 -6.06 -18.95
N GLU A 251 34.56 -7.16 -18.91
CA GLU A 251 33.12 -7.14 -18.66
C GLU A 251 32.78 -6.68 -17.22
N THR A 252 33.61 -7.08 -16.25
CA THR A 252 33.50 -6.66 -14.85
C THR A 252 33.81 -5.17 -14.69
N SER A 253 34.88 -4.67 -15.35
CA SER A 253 35.26 -3.24 -15.34
C SER A 253 34.18 -2.34 -15.95
N LEU A 254 33.50 -2.77 -17.03
CA LEU A 254 32.40 -2.03 -17.64
C LEU A 254 31.13 -2.00 -16.75
N LYS A 255 30.80 -3.13 -16.11
CA LYS A 255 29.68 -3.21 -15.14
C LYS A 255 29.94 -2.34 -13.91
N ASP A 256 31.16 -2.36 -13.38
CA ASP A 256 31.56 -1.54 -12.23
C ASP A 256 31.56 -0.04 -12.55
N LYS A 257 32.00 0.35 -13.76
CA LYS A 257 31.95 1.75 -14.21
C LYS A 257 30.52 2.26 -14.37
N LYS A 258 29.63 1.46 -14.94
CA LYS A 258 28.20 1.79 -15.08
C LYS A 258 27.51 1.87 -13.71
N ARG A 259 27.80 0.94 -12.81
CA ARG A 259 27.32 0.95 -11.43
C ARG A 259 27.77 2.21 -10.68
N SER A 260 29.06 2.55 -10.76
CA SER A 260 29.62 3.76 -10.13
C SER A 260 29.00 5.06 -10.66
N GLN A 261 28.70 5.13 -11.97
CA GLN A 261 27.98 6.25 -12.55
C GLN A 261 26.55 6.40 -11.99
N LEU A 262 25.79 5.29 -11.93
CA LEU A 262 24.43 5.29 -11.38
C LEU A 262 24.41 5.66 -9.89
N GLU A 263 25.37 5.16 -9.10
CA GLU A 263 25.52 5.52 -7.68
C GLU A 263 25.85 7.02 -7.50
N SER A 264 26.65 7.63 -8.38
CA SER A 264 26.89 9.07 -8.38
C SER A 264 25.62 9.88 -8.70
N VAL A 265 24.79 9.40 -9.62
CA VAL A 265 23.51 10.06 -9.94
C VAL A 265 22.57 9.98 -8.74
N LEU A 266 22.44 8.82 -8.11
CA LEU A 266 21.66 8.64 -6.87
C LEU A 266 22.09 9.61 -5.78
N LYS A 267 23.40 9.80 -5.56
CA LYS A 267 23.91 10.75 -4.56
C LYS A 267 23.47 12.20 -4.84
N ASN A 268 23.43 12.60 -6.10
CA ASN A 268 22.95 13.92 -6.51
C ASN A 268 21.43 14.05 -6.34
N LEU A 269 20.66 13.03 -6.75
CA LEU A 269 19.21 13.00 -6.56
C LEU A 269 18.84 13.05 -5.08
N GLN A 270 19.57 12.33 -4.23
CA GLN A 270 19.34 12.32 -2.79
C GLN A 270 19.65 13.69 -2.16
N LYS A 271 20.64 14.42 -2.67
CA LYS A 271 20.89 15.81 -2.26
C LYS A 271 19.74 16.74 -2.67
N ARG A 272 19.17 16.55 -3.86
CA ARG A 272 17.99 17.32 -4.33
C ARG A 272 16.73 16.95 -3.54
N LEU A 273 16.54 15.68 -3.20
CA LEU A 273 15.43 15.22 -2.36
C LEU A 273 15.50 15.86 -0.97
N ASN A 274 16.69 16.07 -0.40
CA ASN A 274 16.82 16.78 0.87
C ASN A 274 16.35 18.25 0.81
N SER A 275 16.44 18.90 -0.34
CA SER A 275 15.88 20.24 -0.56
C SER A 275 14.42 20.22 -0.96
N GLU A 276 13.97 19.17 -1.64
CA GLU A 276 12.61 19.01 -2.17
C GLU A 276 12.05 17.61 -1.82
N PRO A 277 11.72 17.36 -0.55
CA PRO A 277 11.41 16.01 -0.05
C PRO A 277 10.12 15.40 -0.61
N GLU A 278 9.25 16.22 -1.19
CA GLU A 278 7.95 15.81 -1.73
C GLU A 278 7.90 15.80 -3.27
N ASN A 279 9.05 15.90 -3.94
CA ASN A 279 9.11 15.92 -5.40
C ASN A 279 9.01 14.50 -6.00
N PRO A 280 7.89 14.14 -6.67
CA PRO A 280 7.67 12.80 -7.18
C PRO A 280 8.59 12.47 -8.37
N GLU A 281 9.05 13.45 -9.14
CA GLU A 281 9.94 13.22 -10.28
C GLU A 281 11.30 12.70 -9.81
N ILE A 282 11.82 13.28 -8.73
CA ILE A 282 13.09 12.84 -8.12
C ILE A 282 12.96 11.41 -7.61
N LEU A 283 11.85 11.08 -6.95
CA LEU A 283 11.59 9.74 -6.44
C LEU A 283 11.46 8.71 -7.57
N LEU A 284 10.70 9.01 -8.64
CA LEU A 284 10.58 8.14 -9.81
C LEU A 284 11.93 7.89 -10.50
N GLU A 285 12.77 8.93 -10.61
CA GLU A 285 14.13 8.79 -11.15
C GLU A 285 15.01 7.91 -10.26
N MET A 286 14.94 8.08 -8.93
CA MET A 286 15.64 7.22 -7.97
C MET A 286 15.17 5.76 -8.05
N LYS A 287 13.86 5.51 -8.16
CA LYS A 287 13.30 4.16 -8.34
C LYS A 287 13.88 3.47 -9.57
N SER A 288 13.83 4.12 -10.73
CA SER A 288 14.37 3.58 -11.98
C SER A 288 15.86 3.21 -11.83
N ILE A 289 16.64 4.02 -11.12
CA ILE A 289 18.05 3.72 -10.89
C ILE A 289 18.22 2.53 -9.92
N TYR A 290 17.44 2.44 -8.84
CA TYR A 290 17.48 1.28 -7.93
C TYR A 290 17.11 -0.03 -8.64
N GLU A 291 16.11 0.00 -9.53
CA GLU A 291 15.74 -1.16 -10.36
C GLU A 291 16.89 -1.57 -11.30
N GLN A 292 17.55 -0.60 -11.96
CA GLN A 292 18.72 -0.86 -12.81
C GLN A 292 19.92 -1.43 -12.04
N LEU A 293 20.05 -1.10 -10.75
CA LEU A 293 21.08 -1.62 -9.86
C LEU A 293 20.71 -2.98 -9.22
N GLY A 294 19.49 -3.48 -9.45
CA GLY A 294 18.98 -4.70 -8.83
C GLY A 294 18.61 -4.54 -7.35
N GLU A 295 18.52 -3.30 -6.84
CA GLU A 295 18.20 -2.98 -5.45
C GLU A 295 16.68 -2.92 -5.22
N GLN A 296 15.99 -4.03 -5.45
CA GLN A 296 14.52 -4.17 -5.38
C GLN A 296 13.92 -3.67 -4.05
N GLY A 297 14.62 -3.88 -2.92
CA GLY A 297 14.16 -3.41 -1.62
C GLY A 297 14.08 -1.88 -1.51
N LYS A 298 15.04 -1.16 -2.10
CA LYS A 298 15.05 0.31 -2.11
C LYS A 298 14.05 0.88 -3.11
N ALA A 299 13.90 0.23 -4.26
CA ALA A 299 12.85 0.58 -5.23
C ALA A 299 11.46 0.48 -4.58
N LYS A 300 11.20 -0.58 -3.82
CA LYS A 300 9.95 -0.73 -3.05
C LYS A 300 9.75 0.38 -2.01
N THR A 301 10.78 0.74 -1.25
CA THR A 301 10.67 1.86 -0.28
C THR A 301 10.32 3.19 -0.97
N VAL A 302 10.82 3.41 -2.18
CA VAL A 302 10.45 4.58 -2.97
C VAL A 302 8.99 4.53 -3.42
N ASP A 303 8.49 3.36 -3.82
CA ASP A 303 7.07 3.15 -4.12
C ASP A 303 6.19 3.46 -2.91
N ASP A 304 6.52 2.92 -1.74
CA ASP A 304 5.80 3.19 -0.48
C ASP A 304 5.81 4.70 -0.16
N THR A 305 6.90 5.40 -0.46
CA THR A 305 7.02 6.85 -0.26
C THR A 305 6.17 7.64 -1.24
N LEU A 306 6.15 7.26 -2.52
CA LEU A 306 5.31 7.88 -3.55
C LEU A 306 3.84 7.73 -3.22
N GLU A 307 3.41 6.54 -2.80
CA GLU A 307 2.04 6.28 -2.35
C GLU A 307 1.66 7.19 -1.17
N GLN A 308 2.52 7.29 -0.14
CA GLN A 308 2.28 8.19 1.00
C GLN A 308 2.18 9.67 0.59
N LEU A 309 2.97 10.12 -0.39
CA LEU A 309 2.89 11.48 -0.90
C LEU A 309 1.59 11.73 -1.67
N GLU A 310 1.14 10.77 -2.48
CA GLU A 310 -0.15 10.83 -3.15
C GLU A 310 -1.30 10.88 -2.15
N GLU A 311 -1.30 10.02 -1.13
CA GLU A 311 -2.31 10.04 -0.06
C GLU A 311 -2.36 11.37 0.67
N ARG A 312 -1.20 11.97 0.99
CA ARG A 312 -1.12 13.30 1.62
C ARG A 312 -1.69 14.39 0.72
N LYS A 313 -1.38 14.35 -0.58
CA LYS A 313 -1.92 15.31 -1.56
C LYS A 313 -3.44 15.18 -1.68
N GLU A 314 -3.97 13.97 -1.75
CA GLU A 314 -5.41 13.72 -1.79
C GLU A 314 -6.10 14.18 -0.50
N PHE A 315 -5.52 13.88 0.66
CA PHE A 315 -6.04 14.33 1.94
C PHE A 315 -6.06 15.87 2.03
N GLN A 316 -4.97 16.54 1.63
CA GLN A 316 -4.92 17.99 1.60
C GLN A 316 -5.91 18.58 0.60
N TYR A 317 -6.14 17.91 -0.53
CA TYR A 317 -7.17 18.28 -1.49
C TYR A 317 -8.57 18.16 -0.87
N ASN A 318 -8.87 17.06 -0.17
CA ASN A 318 -10.15 16.88 0.54
C ASN A 318 -10.34 17.86 1.71
N LEU A 319 -9.26 18.28 2.36
CA LEU A 319 -9.31 19.29 3.41
C LEU A 319 -9.72 20.67 2.85
N ASN A 320 -9.24 21.00 1.65
CA ASN A 320 -9.53 22.27 0.98
C ASN A 320 -10.84 22.26 0.18
N ASN A 321 -11.37 21.07 -0.15
CA ASN A 321 -12.56 20.90 -0.97
C ASN A 321 -13.58 20.05 -0.18
N PRO A 322 -14.51 20.68 0.57
CA PRO A 322 -15.42 19.98 1.45
C PRO A 322 -16.22 18.90 0.72
N VAL A 323 -16.23 17.70 1.30
CA VAL A 323 -16.97 16.54 0.81
C VAL A 323 -18.31 16.46 1.53
N SER A 324 -19.37 16.09 0.80
CA SER A 324 -20.65 15.70 1.40
C SER A 324 -21.03 14.28 0.98
N LEU A 325 -21.63 13.54 1.90
CA LEU A 325 -22.02 12.15 1.70
C LEU A 325 -23.45 12.13 1.16
N GLN A 326 -23.67 11.29 0.15
CA GLN A 326 -24.94 11.26 -0.59
C GLN A 326 -25.65 9.94 -0.38
N GLN A 327 -24.93 8.82 -0.50
CA GLN A 327 -25.54 7.49 -0.40
C GLN A 327 -24.50 6.42 -0.05
N LEU A 328 -24.86 5.49 0.84
CA LEU A 328 -24.11 4.26 1.12
C LEU A 328 -24.92 3.05 0.67
N GLU A 329 -24.36 2.25 -0.23
CA GLU A 329 -24.88 0.95 -0.66
C GLU A 329 -24.03 -0.16 -0.07
N LEU A 330 -24.72 -1.14 0.50
CA LEU A 330 -24.16 -2.38 1.03
C LEU A 330 -24.69 -3.52 0.18
N SER A 331 -23.82 -4.43 -0.25
CA SER A 331 -24.20 -5.60 -1.02
C SER A 331 -23.43 -6.82 -0.56
N GLN A 332 -24.14 -7.91 -0.30
CA GLN A 332 -23.60 -9.23 0.04
C GLN A 332 -22.64 -9.23 1.25
N LEU A 333 -22.84 -8.34 2.23
CA LEU A 333 -22.11 -8.37 3.49
C LEU A 333 -22.78 -9.36 4.46
N ASP A 334 -22.00 -10.20 5.15
CA ASP A 334 -22.56 -11.26 6.00
C ASP A 334 -23.42 -10.73 7.16
N PHE A 335 -23.01 -9.60 7.75
CA PHE A 335 -23.75 -8.99 8.86
C PHE A 335 -24.88 -8.07 8.36
N PHE A 336 -24.69 -7.40 7.21
CA PHE A 336 -25.63 -6.44 6.65
C PHE A 336 -26.18 -6.93 5.32
N GLY A 337 -27.49 -7.12 5.25
CA GLY A 337 -28.15 -7.46 3.99
C GLY A 337 -28.10 -6.30 2.99
N ASP A 338 -28.40 -6.61 1.73
CA ASP A 338 -28.44 -5.63 0.65
C ASP A 338 -29.33 -4.44 1.03
N SER A 339 -28.72 -3.26 1.12
CA SER A 339 -29.39 -2.07 1.61
C SER A 339 -28.75 -0.80 1.08
N CYS A 340 -29.56 0.25 1.04
CA CYS A 340 -29.17 1.57 0.57
C CYS A 340 -29.58 2.60 1.61
N TRP A 341 -28.62 3.36 2.12
CA TRP A 341 -28.85 4.48 3.02
C TRP A 341 -28.60 5.78 2.28
N ARG A 342 -29.66 6.56 2.04
CA ARG A 342 -29.54 7.88 1.42
C ARG A 342 -29.36 8.94 2.50
N PHE A 343 -28.38 9.82 2.32
CA PHE A 343 -28.03 10.81 3.30
C PHE A 343 -28.69 12.16 3.01
N GLN A 344 -29.10 12.83 4.08
CA GLN A 344 -29.48 14.23 4.10
C GLN A 344 -28.24 15.12 4.31
N PRO A 345 -28.25 16.36 3.80
CA PRO A 345 -27.09 17.27 3.91
C PRO A 345 -26.73 17.70 5.34
N GLN A 346 -27.68 17.65 6.29
CA GLN A 346 -27.49 18.13 7.65
C GLN A 346 -27.51 17.03 8.70
N LEU A 347 -28.58 16.25 8.82
CA LEU A 347 -28.73 15.28 9.91
C LEU A 347 -29.21 13.93 9.38
N ASN A 348 -28.55 12.88 9.82
CA ASN A 348 -28.88 11.49 9.51
C ASN A 348 -28.87 10.69 10.80
N VAL A 349 -30.02 10.20 11.23
CA VAL A 349 -30.21 9.45 12.46
C VAL A 349 -30.44 7.98 12.13
N LEU A 350 -29.55 7.12 12.61
CA LEU A 350 -29.66 5.68 12.51
C LEU A 350 -30.12 5.07 13.83
N LEU A 351 -31.30 4.47 13.81
CA LEU A 351 -31.91 3.78 14.94
C LEU A 351 -31.92 2.28 14.72
N GLY A 352 -32.34 1.52 15.73
CA GLY A 352 -32.38 0.06 15.68
C GLY A 352 -32.10 -0.53 17.05
N LYS A 353 -32.54 -1.77 17.28
CA LYS A 353 -32.38 -2.42 18.60
C LYS A 353 -30.91 -2.60 18.99
N ASN A 354 -30.65 -2.75 20.28
CA ASN A 354 -29.30 -3.03 20.78
C ASN A 354 -28.79 -4.33 20.15
N GLY A 355 -27.54 -4.33 19.70
CA GLY A 355 -26.93 -5.48 19.02
C GLY A 355 -27.24 -5.60 17.53
N TYR A 356 -28.05 -4.72 16.93
CA TYR A 356 -28.31 -4.74 15.47
C TYR A 356 -27.18 -4.12 14.63
N GLY A 357 -26.07 -3.71 15.29
CA GLY A 357 -24.86 -3.25 14.62
C GLY A 357 -24.85 -1.78 14.18
N LYS A 358 -25.62 -0.89 14.82
CA LYS A 358 -25.58 0.58 14.53
C LYS A 358 -24.16 1.15 14.58
N THR A 359 -23.46 0.94 15.70
CA THR A 359 -22.05 1.31 15.87
C THR A 359 -21.15 0.65 14.82
N HIS A 360 -21.43 -0.60 14.48
CA HIS A 360 -20.66 -1.35 13.49
C HIS A 360 -20.82 -0.73 12.08
N LEU A 361 -22.04 -0.38 11.68
CA LEU A 361 -22.31 0.32 10.42
C LEU A 361 -21.67 1.71 10.39
N LEU A 362 -21.73 2.45 11.50
CA LEU A 362 -21.08 3.76 11.61
C LEU A 362 -19.55 3.64 11.52
N ARG A 363 -18.96 2.57 12.09
CA ARG A 363 -17.53 2.24 11.95
C ARG A 363 -17.16 1.84 10.53
N LEU A 364 -18.01 1.09 9.82
CA LEU A 364 -17.79 0.77 8.40
C LEU A 364 -17.73 2.05 7.57
N LEU A 365 -18.70 2.96 7.76
CA LEU A 365 -18.69 4.27 7.10
C LEU A 365 -17.40 5.05 7.44
N ALA A 366 -17.03 5.11 8.72
CA ALA A 366 -15.80 5.77 9.15
C ALA A 366 -14.54 5.17 8.50
N ALA A 367 -14.48 3.85 8.35
CA ALA A 367 -13.33 3.16 7.77
C ALA A 367 -13.24 3.40 6.26
N LEU A 368 -14.37 3.45 5.55
CA LEU A 368 -14.45 3.87 4.15
C LEU A 368 -13.94 5.30 3.95
N LEU A 369 -14.35 6.23 4.82
CA LEU A 369 -13.92 7.63 4.78
C LEU A 369 -12.42 7.82 5.06
N GLN A 370 -11.83 7.00 5.94
CA GLN A 370 -10.39 7.03 6.26
C GLN A 370 -9.53 6.17 5.33
N LYS A 371 -10.11 5.52 4.31
CA LYS A 371 -9.42 4.53 3.48
C LYS A 371 -8.66 3.50 4.34
N ASP A 372 -9.26 3.07 5.46
CA ASP A 372 -8.61 2.21 6.45
C ASP A 372 -8.79 0.73 6.06
N GLU A 373 -7.78 0.17 5.39
CA GLU A 373 -7.84 -1.21 4.89
C GLU A 373 -7.91 -2.25 6.01
N GLU A 374 -7.23 -2.02 7.14
CA GLU A 374 -7.22 -2.93 8.28
C GLU A 374 -8.63 -3.03 8.87
N LYS A 375 -9.26 -1.88 9.15
CA LYS A 375 -10.59 -1.85 9.74
C LYS A 375 -11.67 -2.29 8.78
N ILE A 376 -11.54 -2.00 7.50
CA ILE A 376 -12.46 -2.52 6.49
C ILE A 376 -12.36 -4.04 6.41
N ALA A 377 -11.16 -4.62 6.42
CA ALA A 377 -11.00 -6.07 6.31
C ALA A 377 -11.81 -6.83 7.37
N GLU A 378 -11.91 -6.30 8.61
CA GLU A 378 -12.74 -6.88 9.69
C GLU A 378 -14.22 -7.10 9.28
N PHE A 379 -14.77 -6.28 8.36
CA PHE A 379 -16.15 -6.40 7.88
C PHE A 379 -16.32 -7.39 6.73
N PHE A 380 -15.23 -7.72 6.04
CA PHE A 380 -15.22 -8.51 4.80
C PHE A 380 -14.59 -9.91 5.00
N GLU A 381 -13.80 -10.10 6.06
CA GLU A 381 -12.97 -11.30 6.31
C GLU A 381 -13.80 -12.59 6.30
N TYR A 382 -14.99 -12.57 6.87
CA TYR A 382 -15.85 -13.74 7.01
C TYR A 382 -16.75 -14.01 5.81
N SER A 383 -16.81 -13.10 4.84
CA SER A 383 -17.82 -13.19 3.79
C SER A 383 -17.58 -14.34 2.83
N LYS A 384 -18.62 -15.17 2.68
CA LYS A 384 -18.66 -16.32 1.76
C LYS A 384 -18.96 -15.94 0.32
N THR A 385 -19.43 -14.71 0.12
CA THR A 385 -19.82 -14.11 -1.17
C THR A 385 -18.74 -13.15 -1.68
N ASP A 386 -19.05 -12.38 -2.74
CA ASP A 386 -18.22 -11.27 -3.21
C ASP A 386 -18.83 -9.93 -2.74
N PRO A 387 -18.67 -9.59 -1.45
CA PRO A 387 -19.20 -8.37 -0.87
C PRO A 387 -18.62 -7.13 -1.55
N PHE A 388 -19.47 -6.12 -1.71
CA PHE A 388 -18.99 -4.78 -2.00
C PHE A 388 -19.77 -3.72 -1.24
N THR A 389 -19.09 -2.59 -1.03
CA THR A 389 -19.67 -1.36 -0.52
C THR A 389 -19.41 -0.25 -1.52
N ARG A 390 -20.40 0.63 -1.66
CA ARG A 390 -20.31 1.79 -2.53
C ARG A 390 -20.80 3.01 -1.78
N LEU A 391 -19.94 4.01 -1.66
CA LEU A 391 -20.25 5.30 -1.07
C LEU A 391 -20.21 6.36 -2.16
N VAL A 392 -21.35 6.99 -2.42
CA VAL A 392 -21.49 8.14 -3.31
C VAL A 392 -21.25 9.39 -2.49
N VAL A 393 -20.32 10.22 -2.95
CA VAL A 393 -19.96 11.49 -2.32
C VAL A 393 -20.02 12.60 -3.36
N GLU A 394 -20.26 13.82 -2.91
CA GLU A 394 -20.18 15.02 -3.74
C GLU A 394 -18.98 15.87 -3.27
N ARG A 395 -18.11 16.24 -4.22
CA ARG A 395 -16.94 17.09 -4.00
C ARG A 395 -16.85 18.06 -5.18
N ASN A 396 -16.88 19.36 -4.92
CA ASN A 396 -16.88 20.42 -5.94
C ASN A 396 -18.01 20.29 -6.96
N GLU A 397 -19.25 20.05 -6.49
CA GLU A 397 -20.44 19.91 -7.34
C GLU A 397 -20.40 18.70 -8.31
N GLU A 398 -19.42 17.81 -8.15
CA GLU A 398 -19.30 16.56 -8.89
C GLU A 398 -19.52 15.35 -7.98
N TYR A 399 -20.31 14.40 -8.46
CA TYR A 399 -20.44 13.10 -7.81
C TYR A 399 -19.19 12.25 -8.06
N LYS A 400 -18.65 11.71 -6.97
CA LYS A 400 -17.53 10.76 -6.97
C LYS A 400 -17.96 9.48 -6.27
N LEU A 401 -17.27 8.40 -6.61
CA LEU A 401 -17.54 7.08 -6.06
C LEU A 401 -16.35 6.62 -5.22
N ILE A 402 -16.67 6.06 -4.05
CA ILE A 402 -15.74 5.22 -3.29
C ILE A 402 -16.33 3.82 -3.33
N ARG A 403 -15.60 2.89 -3.95
CA ARG A 403 -16.05 1.50 -4.10
C ARG A 403 -15.01 0.56 -3.53
N ARG A 404 -15.45 -0.29 -2.60
CA ARG A 404 -14.59 -1.26 -1.91
C ARG A 404 -15.19 -2.65 -2.04
N ASN A 405 -14.46 -3.57 -2.68
CA ASN A 405 -14.80 -4.99 -2.72
C ASN A 405 -14.14 -5.72 -1.53
N LYS A 406 -14.02 -7.05 -1.54
CA LYS A 406 -13.34 -7.81 -0.47
C LYS A 406 -11.83 -7.58 -0.39
N ILE A 407 -11.17 -7.32 -1.50
CA ILE A 407 -9.70 -7.32 -1.60
C ILE A 407 -9.14 -5.89 -1.56
N ILE A 408 -9.65 -5.00 -2.41
CA ILE A 408 -9.11 -3.65 -2.63
C ILE A 408 -10.20 -2.59 -2.73
N PHE A 409 -9.78 -1.32 -2.56
CA PHE A 409 -10.53 -0.18 -3.08
C PHE A 409 -10.44 -0.17 -4.61
N GLU A 410 -11.57 -0.34 -5.29
CA GLU A 410 -11.66 -0.19 -6.75
C GLU A 410 -11.69 1.28 -7.16
N GLU A 411 -12.36 2.10 -6.36
CA GLU A 411 -12.44 3.55 -6.53
C GLU A 411 -12.30 4.23 -5.17
N SER A 412 -11.55 5.32 -5.11
CA SER A 412 -11.33 6.11 -3.90
C SER A 412 -11.07 7.57 -4.27
N ILE A 413 -11.34 8.48 -3.33
CA ILE A 413 -10.97 9.89 -3.45
C ILE A 413 -9.93 10.31 -2.40
N GLY A 414 -9.26 9.33 -1.79
CA GLY A 414 -8.34 9.51 -0.67
C GLY A 414 -9.04 9.68 0.67
N LYS A 415 -8.25 9.93 1.72
CA LYS A 415 -8.75 10.11 3.09
C LYS A 415 -9.57 11.38 3.19
N ILE A 416 -10.75 11.31 3.81
CA ILE A 416 -11.64 12.44 4.03
C ILE A 416 -11.50 12.87 5.50
N PRO A 417 -11.24 14.15 5.81
CA PRO A 417 -11.24 14.63 7.19
C PRO A 417 -12.66 14.63 7.76
N PHE A 418 -12.84 14.02 8.94
CA PHE A 418 -14.08 14.08 9.73
C PHE A 418 -13.79 13.85 11.21
N LEU A 419 -14.75 14.20 12.06
CA LEU A 419 -14.72 13.90 13.49
C LEU A 419 -15.66 12.74 13.78
N ALA A 420 -15.23 11.76 14.58
CA ALA A 420 -16.11 10.71 15.10
C ALA A 420 -16.05 10.64 16.62
N LEU A 421 -17.23 10.73 17.24
CA LEU A 421 -17.42 10.69 18.68
C LEU A 421 -18.01 9.33 19.08
N PRO A 422 -17.40 8.60 20.03
CA PRO A 422 -17.98 7.37 20.56
C PRO A 422 -19.11 7.65 21.55
N ASP A 423 -19.82 6.60 21.94
CA ASP A 423 -20.86 6.58 22.97
C ASP A 423 -20.33 7.03 24.35
N LEU A 424 -19.21 6.42 24.77
CA LEU A 424 -18.55 6.63 26.05
C LEU A 424 -17.75 7.94 26.08
N ARG A 425 -18.42 8.99 26.55
CA ARG A 425 -17.85 10.34 26.76
C ARG A 425 -17.67 10.62 28.25
N LEU A 426 -16.95 9.73 28.93
CA LEU A 426 -16.70 9.82 30.37
C LEU A 426 -15.49 10.71 30.69
N MET A 427 -15.54 11.35 31.86
CA MET A 427 -14.42 12.07 32.45
C MET A 427 -14.18 11.53 33.86
N ASP A 428 -12.91 11.37 34.25
CA ASP A 428 -12.56 10.97 35.62
C ASP A 428 -12.95 12.06 36.63
N LYS A 429 -14.05 11.80 37.37
CA LYS A 429 -14.58 12.73 38.37
C LYS A 429 -13.71 12.87 39.62
N SER A 430 -12.74 11.97 39.83
CA SER A 430 -11.83 12.05 40.97
C SER A 430 -10.78 13.18 40.81
N LYS A 431 -10.51 13.60 39.56
CA LYS A 431 -9.49 14.60 39.23
C LYS A 431 -10.14 15.95 38.92
N THR A 432 -10.24 16.79 39.94
CA THR A 432 -10.82 18.15 39.83
C THR A 432 -9.93 19.13 39.05
N ALA A 433 -8.65 18.83 38.87
CA ALA A 433 -7.72 19.60 38.05
C ALA A 433 -7.52 18.95 36.67
N VAL A 434 -7.63 19.77 35.63
CA VAL A 434 -7.38 19.42 34.23
C VAL A 434 -5.91 19.68 33.89
N SER A 435 -5.27 18.75 33.19
CA SER A 435 -3.94 18.90 32.57
C SER A 435 -3.98 18.35 31.15
N THR A 436 -2.93 18.58 30.37
CA THR A 436 -2.72 17.87 29.10
C THR A 436 -2.70 16.35 29.31
N SER A 437 -3.03 15.59 28.27
CA SER A 437 -2.76 14.15 28.17
C SER A 437 -1.50 13.90 27.32
N ASP A 438 -0.83 12.78 27.56
CA ASP A 438 0.30 12.29 26.74
C ASP A 438 -0.17 11.68 25.40
N ASP A 439 -1.30 12.18 24.87
CA ASP A 439 -1.90 11.62 23.67
C ASP A 439 -1.21 12.20 22.43
N GLU A 440 -0.51 11.35 21.68
CA GLU A 440 0.23 11.76 20.49
C GLU A 440 -0.71 12.09 19.30
N LYS A 441 -1.97 11.66 19.35
CA LYS A 441 -2.96 11.80 18.25
C LYS A 441 -4.00 12.88 18.53
N THR A 442 -3.55 14.05 18.94
CA THR A 442 -4.41 15.19 19.29
C THR A 442 -4.81 16.07 18.10
N ASP A 443 -4.14 15.94 16.94
CA ASP A 443 -4.52 16.69 15.75
C ASP A 443 -5.82 16.13 15.15
N LEU A 444 -6.94 16.78 15.50
CA LEU A 444 -8.28 16.36 15.09
C LEU A 444 -8.50 16.42 13.57
N LYS A 445 -7.68 17.15 12.81
CA LYS A 445 -7.83 17.17 11.34
C LYS A 445 -7.49 15.81 10.72
N GLU A 446 -6.46 15.15 11.24
CA GLU A 446 -5.93 13.87 10.74
C GLU A 446 -6.47 12.68 11.57
N TYR A 447 -6.56 12.85 12.89
CA TYR A 447 -6.92 11.78 13.82
C TYR A 447 -8.32 11.91 14.41
N GLY A 448 -9.18 12.80 13.88
CA GLY A 448 -10.53 13.03 14.39
C GLY A 448 -11.42 11.78 14.44
N ALA A 449 -11.14 10.76 13.62
CA ALA A 449 -11.83 9.48 13.61
C ALA A 449 -11.09 8.34 14.35
N TYR A 450 -9.83 8.55 14.73
CA TYR A 450 -8.93 7.48 15.17
C TYR A 450 -9.45 6.76 16.42
N HIS A 451 -9.83 7.50 17.46
CA HIS A 451 -10.28 6.89 18.72
C HIS A 451 -11.57 6.09 18.54
N PHE A 452 -12.47 6.55 17.67
CA PHE A 452 -13.71 5.84 17.34
C PHE A 452 -13.42 4.56 16.54
N LEU A 453 -12.60 4.64 15.48
CA LEU A 453 -12.26 3.51 14.61
C LEU A 453 -11.56 2.36 15.35
N TYR A 454 -10.58 2.72 16.17
CA TYR A 454 -9.74 1.78 16.92
C TYR A 454 -10.24 1.52 18.35
N GLN A 455 -11.41 2.05 18.72
CA GLN A 455 -12.03 1.91 20.04
C GLN A 455 -11.06 2.26 21.18
N LYS A 456 -10.32 3.35 21.02
CA LYS A 456 -9.37 3.84 22.03
C LYS A 456 -10.08 4.77 23.01
N PRO A 457 -9.59 4.88 24.27
CA PRO A 457 -10.16 5.78 25.26
C PRO A 457 -10.26 7.21 24.73
N TYR A 458 -11.40 7.86 24.95
CA TYR A 458 -11.69 9.20 24.44
C TYR A 458 -11.38 10.32 25.46
N GLU A 459 -11.15 9.95 26.72
CA GLU A 459 -10.94 10.89 27.83
C GLU A 459 -9.76 11.85 27.59
N GLY A 460 -8.67 11.37 26.98
CA GLY A 460 -7.49 12.19 26.67
C GLY A 460 -7.82 13.40 25.80
N LEU A 461 -8.64 13.21 24.75
CA LEU A 461 -9.10 14.29 23.89
C LEU A 461 -9.96 15.30 24.64
N ILE A 462 -10.88 14.84 25.49
CA ILE A 462 -11.73 15.76 26.28
C ILE A 462 -10.88 16.56 27.27
N ARG A 463 -9.88 15.94 27.92
CA ARG A 463 -8.93 16.63 28.81
C ARG A 463 -8.10 17.66 28.06
N THR A 464 -7.60 17.31 26.87
CA THR A 464 -6.84 18.22 26.01
C THR A 464 -7.69 19.41 25.56
N PHE A 465 -8.95 19.17 25.17
CA PHE A 465 -9.91 20.23 24.87
C PHE A 465 -10.13 21.15 26.08
N LEU A 466 -10.43 20.61 27.26
CA LEU A 466 -10.63 21.41 28.47
C LEU A 466 -9.37 22.22 28.84
N TYR A 467 -8.19 21.62 28.68
CA TYR A 467 -6.93 22.31 28.89
C TYR A 467 -6.75 23.48 27.92
N GLN A 468 -7.00 23.25 26.62
CA GLN A 468 -6.92 24.30 25.59
C GLN A 468 -7.93 25.42 25.83
N LEU A 469 -9.11 25.08 26.33
CA LEU A 469 -10.14 26.04 26.75
C LEU A 469 -9.67 26.88 27.95
N CYS A 470 -8.91 26.32 28.89
CA CYS A 470 -8.26 27.08 29.96
C CYS A 470 -7.18 28.03 29.45
N ILE A 471 -6.34 27.58 28.51
CA ILE A 471 -5.31 28.43 27.88
C ILE A 471 -5.98 29.59 27.14
N THR A 472 -7.00 29.31 26.33
CA THR A 472 -7.76 30.33 25.59
C THR A 472 -8.37 31.39 26.52
N TYR A 473 -8.88 30.98 27.68
CA TYR A 473 -9.36 31.92 28.70
C TYR A 473 -8.25 32.80 29.27
N LEU A 474 -7.06 32.25 29.54
CA LEU A 474 -5.95 33.03 30.08
C LEU A 474 -5.39 34.03 29.06
N ASP A 475 -5.23 33.60 27.81
CA ASP A 475 -4.67 34.41 26.73
C ASP A 475 -5.60 35.57 26.33
N SER A 476 -6.91 35.39 26.52
CA SER A 476 -7.94 36.41 26.22
C SER A 476 -8.17 37.41 27.36
N GLY A 477 -7.32 37.44 28.38
CA GLY A 477 -7.50 38.34 29.52
C GLY A 477 -8.58 37.89 30.50
N LYS A 478 -8.81 36.57 30.60
CA LYS A 478 -9.73 35.94 31.57
C LYS A 478 -11.20 36.28 31.33
N THR A 479 -11.62 36.26 30.06
CA THR A 479 -13.02 36.49 29.69
C THR A 479 -13.71 35.20 29.23
N PHE A 480 -14.98 35.03 29.63
CA PHE A 480 -15.87 33.98 29.09
C PHE A 480 -16.68 34.47 27.90
N ASP A 481 -16.40 35.67 27.41
CA ASP A 481 -17.14 36.31 26.32
C ASP A 481 -16.64 35.90 24.92
N LEU A 482 -15.98 34.75 24.82
CA LEU A 482 -15.45 34.21 23.57
C LEU A 482 -16.47 33.29 22.87
N PRO A 483 -16.37 33.10 21.54
CA PRO A 483 -17.31 32.29 20.77
C PRO A 483 -17.54 30.88 21.33
N ILE A 484 -16.48 30.17 21.72
CA ILE A 484 -16.57 28.81 22.29
C ILE A 484 -17.37 28.76 23.60
N PHE A 485 -17.11 29.68 24.52
CA PHE A 485 -17.80 29.75 25.81
C PHE A 485 -19.27 30.13 25.64
N ARG A 486 -19.56 31.14 24.82
CA ARG A 486 -20.92 31.56 24.47
C ARG A 486 -21.72 30.43 23.81
N MET A 487 -21.09 29.69 22.91
CA MET A 487 -21.71 28.56 22.22
C MET A 487 -22.07 27.43 23.19
N ILE A 488 -21.12 26.99 24.02
CA ILE A 488 -21.37 25.92 25.02
C ILE A 488 -22.46 26.36 26.00
N HIS A 489 -22.38 27.60 26.50
CA HIS A 489 -23.40 28.18 27.37
C HIS A 489 -24.79 28.10 26.73
N LYS A 490 -24.94 28.65 25.52
CA LYS A 490 -26.21 28.68 24.79
C LYS A 490 -26.78 27.29 24.50
N ILE A 491 -25.93 26.33 24.13
CA ILE A 491 -26.37 24.95 23.83
C ILE A 491 -26.92 24.29 25.11
N ILE A 492 -26.16 24.37 26.21
CA ILE A 492 -26.56 23.71 27.46
C ILE A 492 -27.82 24.37 28.03
N GLU A 493 -27.87 25.70 28.08
CA GLU A 493 -29.03 26.47 28.58
C GLU A 493 -30.30 26.16 27.78
N LYS A 494 -30.22 26.07 26.45
CA LYS A 494 -31.36 25.70 25.61
C LYS A 494 -31.84 24.26 25.82
N LEU A 495 -30.93 23.32 26.12
CA LEU A 495 -31.30 21.93 26.42
C LEU A 495 -31.96 21.82 27.79
N SER A 496 -31.30 22.38 28.80
CA SER A 496 -31.70 22.27 30.21
C SER A 496 -32.90 23.13 30.56
N GLU A 497 -33.12 24.25 29.85
CA GLU A 497 -34.01 25.34 30.27
C GLU A 497 -33.63 25.94 31.63
N GLN A 498 -32.38 25.76 32.03
CA GLN A 498 -31.85 26.07 33.36
C GLN A 498 -30.49 26.76 33.23
N PRO A 499 -30.12 27.62 34.19
CA PRO A 499 -28.89 28.38 34.10
C PRO A 499 -27.67 27.44 34.12
N PHE A 500 -26.81 27.59 33.12
CA PHE A 500 -25.47 27.03 33.10
C PHE A 500 -24.51 28.18 32.84
N ALA A 501 -23.41 28.31 33.57
CA ALA A 501 -22.43 29.34 33.26
C ALA A 501 -21.03 28.94 33.69
N PHE A 502 -20.03 29.34 32.92
CA PHE A 502 -18.65 29.32 33.39
C PHE A 502 -18.46 30.42 34.43
N HIS A 503 -17.98 30.04 35.62
CA HIS A 503 -17.80 30.96 36.74
C HIS A 503 -16.35 31.44 36.84
N LYS A 504 -15.38 30.52 36.85
CA LYS A 504 -13.97 30.84 37.04
C LYS A 504 -13.06 29.72 36.57
N ILE A 505 -11.90 30.08 36.02
CA ILE A 505 -10.80 29.14 35.78
C ILE A 505 -9.61 29.58 36.63
N THR A 506 -9.07 28.66 37.44
CA THR A 506 -7.95 28.91 38.36
C THR A 506 -6.78 27.96 38.08
N PRO A 507 -5.54 28.47 37.91
CA PRO A 507 -4.35 27.63 37.87
C PRO A 507 -4.13 26.92 39.21
N VAL A 508 -3.80 25.63 39.18
CA VAL A 508 -3.52 24.81 40.36
C VAL A 508 -2.14 24.16 40.20
N GLY A 509 -1.09 24.88 40.60
CA GLY A 509 0.29 24.45 40.39
C GLY A 509 0.75 24.65 38.93
N GLN A 510 1.68 23.80 38.48
CA GLN A 510 2.20 23.86 37.10
C GLN A 510 1.30 23.09 36.13
N ALA A 511 0.97 23.71 34.99
CA ALA A 511 0.22 23.12 33.87
C ALA A 511 -1.09 22.41 34.25
N ARG A 512 -1.78 22.92 35.28
CA ARG A 512 -3.02 22.37 35.80
C ARG A 512 -4.03 23.46 36.08
N PHE A 513 -5.30 23.20 35.77
CA PHE A 513 -6.38 24.18 35.92
C PHE A 513 -7.61 23.57 36.58
N LYS A 514 -8.29 24.34 37.42
CA LYS A 514 -9.63 24.04 37.95
C LYS A 514 -10.64 24.94 37.26
N ILE A 515 -11.65 24.33 36.63
CA ILE A 515 -12.77 25.02 35.98
C ILE A 515 -13.97 24.92 36.90
N GLU A 516 -14.53 26.07 37.28
CA GLU A 516 -15.74 26.17 38.09
C GLU A 516 -16.91 26.66 37.24
N VAL A 517 -18.05 26.00 37.38
CA VAL A 517 -19.29 26.25 36.64
C VAL A 517 -20.47 26.36 37.60
N ILE A 518 -21.50 27.09 37.18
CA ILE A 518 -22.83 27.11 37.78
C ILE A 518 -23.71 26.18 36.96
N THR A 519 -24.53 25.36 37.61
CA THR A 519 -25.40 24.36 36.97
C THR A 519 -26.80 24.38 37.59
N GLU A 520 -27.74 23.72 36.93
CA GLU A 520 -29.09 23.50 37.46
C GLU A 520 -29.08 22.99 38.91
N GLY A 521 -29.89 23.62 39.76
CA GLY A 521 -30.08 23.22 41.16
C GLY A 521 -28.95 23.62 42.11
N ASN A 522 -27.93 24.35 41.65
CA ASN A 522 -26.84 24.82 42.52
C ASN A 522 -26.46 26.28 42.25
N GLU A 523 -26.75 27.14 43.23
CA GLU A 523 -26.39 28.56 43.17
C GLU A 523 -24.88 28.78 43.40
N ASN A 524 -24.21 27.81 44.05
CA ASN A 524 -22.78 27.91 44.31
C ASN A 524 -21.97 27.27 43.17
N PRO A 525 -20.85 27.90 42.74
CA PRO A 525 -19.97 27.31 41.74
C PRO A 525 -19.39 25.97 42.19
N ILE A 526 -19.40 25.00 41.28
CA ILE A 526 -18.81 23.67 41.49
C ILE A 526 -17.73 23.39 40.45
N PRO A 527 -16.75 22.52 40.74
CA PRO A 527 -15.83 22.06 39.70
C PRO A 527 -16.61 21.36 38.59
N ILE A 528 -16.21 21.58 37.33
CA ILE A 528 -16.90 21.07 36.14
C ILE A 528 -17.13 19.55 36.18
N GLN A 529 -16.22 18.79 36.79
CA GLN A 529 -16.32 17.33 36.95
C GLN A 529 -17.52 16.88 37.81
N HIS A 530 -18.04 17.77 38.68
CA HIS A 530 -19.22 17.49 39.49
C HIS A 530 -20.54 17.79 38.75
N ALA A 531 -20.49 18.36 37.54
CA ALA A 531 -21.67 18.54 36.71
C ALA A 531 -22.31 17.17 36.35
N SER A 532 -23.58 17.21 35.94
CA SER A 532 -24.30 16.02 35.51
C SER A 532 -23.62 15.39 34.28
N GLN A 533 -23.72 14.06 34.16
CA GLN A 533 -23.09 13.35 33.05
C GLN A 533 -23.65 13.80 31.69
N GLY A 534 -24.94 14.14 31.61
CA GLY A 534 -25.54 14.75 30.42
C GLY A 534 -24.91 16.08 30.07
N THR A 535 -24.65 16.96 31.05
CA THR A 535 -23.98 18.27 30.82
C THR A 535 -22.57 18.07 30.27
N LEU A 536 -21.80 17.15 30.86
CA LEU A 536 -20.44 16.84 30.42
C LEU A 536 -20.43 16.23 29.01
N SER A 537 -21.39 15.37 28.68
CA SER A 537 -21.53 14.77 27.34
C SER A 537 -21.77 15.85 26.28
N ILE A 538 -22.72 16.76 26.51
CA ILE A 538 -23.00 17.88 25.59
C ILE A 538 -21.80 18.82 25.44
N LEU A 539 -21.13 19.12 26.54
CA LEU A 539 -19.93 19.94 26.54
C LEU A 539 -18.81 19.31 25.71
N ALA A 540 -18.61 17.99 25.84
CA ALA A 540 -17.64 17.26 25.03
C ALA A 540 -18.00 17.28 23.54
N ILE A 541 -19.27 17.01 23.18
CA ILE A 541 -19.73 17.06 21.79
C ILE A 541 -19.49 18.45 21.19
N ALA A 542 -20.04 19.50 21.81
CA ALA A 542 -19.95 20.86 21.27
C ALA A 542 -18.51 21.36 21.24
N GLY A 543 -17.73 21.08 22.29
CA GLY A 543 -16.34 21.48 22.42
C GLY A 543 -15.41 20.83 21.40
N LEU A 544 -15.59 19.53 21.14
CA LEU A 544 -14.77 18.79 20.18
C LEU A 544 -15.17 19.07 18.74
N VAL A 545 -16.46 19.24 18.44
CA VAL A 545 -16.89 19.74 17.12
C VAL A 545 -16.26 21.10 16.85
N TYR A 546 -16.27 22.03 17.82
CA TYR A 546 -15.60 23.32 17.67
C TYR A 546 -14.09 23.19 17.48
N SER A 547 -13.44 22.36 18.30
CA SER A 547 -11.99 22.15 18.22
C SER A 547 -11.58 21.55 16.88
N TYR A 548 -12.38 20.62 16.36
CA TYR A 548 -12.20 20.04 15.03
C TYR A 548 -12.35 21.09 13.94
N LEU A 549 -13.42 21.88 13.95
CA LEU A 549 -13.62 22.98 13.00
C LEU A 549 -12.45 23.97 13.01
N LYS A 550 -11.94 24.33 14.19
CA LYS A 550 -10.77 25.20 14.34
C LYS A 550 -9.50 24.56 13.76
N ALA A 551 -9.35 23.24 13.86
CA ALA A 551 -8.21 22.51 13.30
C ALA A 551 -8.24 22.44 11.77
N ILE A 552 -9.42 22.24 11.16
CA ILE A 552 -9.57 22.16 9.69
C ILE A 552 -9.72 23.53 9.02
N PHE A 553 -10.17 24.55 9.75
CA PHE A 553 -10.33 25.93 9.26
C PHE A 553 -9.55 26.97 10.10
N PRO A 554 -8.21 26.86 10.20
CA PRO A 554 -7.41 27.70 11.11
C PRO A 554 -7.40 29.19 10.74
N THR A 555 -7.75 29.54 9.50
CA THR A 555 -7.78 30.92 8.99
C THR A 555 -9.15 31.56 9.07
N VAL A 556 -10.21 30.79 9.40
CA VAL A 556 -11.57 31.30 9.50
C VAL A 556 -11.76 31.97 10.87
N PRO A 557 -12.33 33.19 10.93
CA PRO A 557 -12.64 33.85 12.20
C PRO A 557 -13.53 32.98 13.10
N GLU A 558 -13.28 32.98 14.40
CA GLU A 558 -13.93 32.09 15.37
C GLU A 558 -15.48 32.19 15.34
N GLU A 559 -16.04 33.38 15.07
CA GLU A 559 -17.49 33.60 14.98
C GLU A 559 -18.14 32.92 13.77
N LYS A 560 -17.34 32.58 12.75
CA LYS A 560 -17.80 31.94 11.50
C LYS A 560 -17.48 30.44 11.45
N LEU A 561 -16.78 29.90 12.44
CA LEU A 561 -16.40 28.48 12.46
C LEU A 561 -17.63 27.56 12.41
N SER A 562 -18.68 27.87 13.17
CA SER A 562 -19.90 27.07 13.21
C SER A 562 -20.68 27.03 11.90
N GLN A 563 -20.37 27.94 10.96
CA GLN A 563 -20.96 28.00 9.62
C GLN A 563 -20.15 27.22 8.58
N GLN A 564 -19.05 26.57 8.96
CA GLN A 564 -18.24 25.81 8.00
C GLN A 564 -18.82 24.42 7.74
N ARG A 565 -18.47 23.87 6.57
CA ARG A 565 -18.88 22.52 6.16
C ARG A 565 -17.95 21.49 6.78
N ALA A 566 -18.52 20.43 7.35
CA ALA A 566 -17.78 19.33 7.95
C ALA A 566 -18.66 18.07 8.04
N ILE A 567 -18.02 16.92 8.22
CA ILE A 567 -18.70 15.65 8.52
C ILE A 567 -18.42 15.31 9.99
N VAL A 568 -19.46 14.97 10.74
CA VAL A 568 -19.35 14.55 12.14
C VAL A 568 -20.17 13.29 12.38
N LEU A 569 -19.51 12.26 12.88
CA LEU A 569 -20.13 11.01 13.31
C LEU A 569 -20.31 11.06 14.84
N ILE A 570 -21.50 10.70 15.34
CA ILE A 570 -21.76 10.61 16.79
C ILE A 570 -22.46 9.29 17.08
N ASP A 571 -21.75 8.39 17.72
CA ASP A 571 -22.37 7.16 18.23
C ASP A 571 -23.15 7.45 19.52
N GLU A 572 -24.34 6.88 19.62
CA GLU A 572 -25.27 7.03 20.74
C GLU A 572 -25.44 8.50 21.17
N LEU A 573 -25.97 9.33 20.28
CA LEU A 573 -26.21 10.74 20.54
C LEU A 573 -27.04 10.96 21.82
N ASP A 574 -27.92 10.01 22.14
CA ASP A 574 -28.79 10.01 23.31
C ASP A 574 -28.15 9.52 24.62
N ALA A 575 -26.91 9.01 24.58
CA ALA A 575 -26.25 8.46 25.75
C ALA A 575 -26.08 9.51 26.86
N HIS A 576 -26.50 9.12 28.07
CA HIS A 576 -26.51 9.95 29.29
C HIS A 576 -27.40 11.21 29.23
N LEU A 577 -28.18 11.42 28.17
CA LEU A 577 -29.10 12.55 28.06
C LEU A 577 -30.44 12.23 28.72
N HIS A 578 -31.00 13.22 29.42
CA HIS A 578 -32.37 13.12 29.93
C HIS A 578 -33.36 13.02 28.76
N PRO A 579 -34.49 12.28 28.87
CA PRO A 579 -35.47 12.12 27.79
C PRO A 579 -35.93 13.43 27.13
N VAL A 580 -36.09 14.50 27.91
CA VAL A 580 -36.46 15.83 27.39
C VAL A 580 -35.36 16.39 26.47
N TRP A 581 -34.09 16.18 26.81
CA TRP A 581 -32.95 16.67 26.01
C TRP A 581 -32.78 15.84 24.73
N GLN A 582 -33.08 14.54 24.79
CA GLN A 582 -33.07 13.66 23.60
C GLN A 582 -34.02 14.17 22.51
N GLN A 583 -35.16 14.75 22.87
CA GLN A 583 -36.12 15.32 21.91
C GLN A 583 -35.63 16.63 21.26
N LYS A 584 -34.71 17.35 21.92
CA LYS A 584 -34.26 18.70 21.52
C LYS A 584 -32.90 18.70 20.83
N ILE A 585 -32.05 17.71 21.12
CA ILE A 585 -30.63 17.73 20.73
C ILE A 585 -30.42 17.82 19.22
N THR A 586 -31.21 17.11 18.42
CA THR A 586 -31.14 17.12 16.95
C THR A 586 -31.43 18.50 16.36
N GLY A 587 -32.45 19.18 16.89
CA GLY A 587 -32.75 20.57 16.54
C GLY A 587 -31.60 21.52 16.86
N LEU A 588 -31.00 21.38 18.05
CA LEU A 588 -29.89 22.24 18.46
C LEU A 588 -28.60 22.01 17.69
N LEU A 589 -28.30 20.77 17.29
CA LEU A 589 -27.16 20.49 16.40
C LEU A 589 -27.32 21.24 15.07
N ARG A 590 -28.51 21.18 14.44
CA ARG A 590 -28.79 21.92 13.21
C ARG A 590 -28.74 23.44 13.39
N GLU A 591 -29.26 23.96 14.51
CA GLU A 591 -29.25 25.41 14.77
C GLU A 591 -27.84 25.97 14.98
N ASN A 592 -27.00 25.24 15.73
CA ASN A 592 -25.66 25.73 16.08
C ASN A 592 -24.61 25.36 15.04
N PHE A 593 -24.83 24.33 14.22
CA PHE A 593 -23.91 23.85 13.19
C PHE A 593 -24.64 23.57 11.87
N PRO A 594 -25.19 24.60 11.20
CA PRO A 594 -26.12 24.42 10.07
C PRO A 594 -25.53 23.79 8.81
N ASN A 595 -24.21 23.82 8.66
CA ASN A 595 -23.50 23.29 7.48
C ASN A 595 -22.72 22.01 7.76
N ILE A 596 -22.84 21.45 8.97
CA ILE A 596 -22.27 20.15 9.31
C ILE A 596 -23.23 19.04 8.91
N GLN A 597 -22.70 18.01 8.25
CA GLN A 597 -23.40 16.77 8.01
C GLN A 597 -23.15 15.80 9.17
N PHE A 598 -24.17 15.63 10.00
CA PHE A 598 -24.16 14.71 11.13
C PHE A 598 -24.64 13.32 10.73
N MET A 599 -23.86 12.31 11.08
CA MET A 599 -24.21 10.89 11.02
C MET A 599 -24.29 10.37 12.45
N VAL A 600 -25.50 10.21 12.98
CA VAL A 600 -25.69 9.89 14.39
C VAL A 600 -26.41 8.57 14.56
N THR A 601 -26.06 7.83 15.60
CA THR A 601 -26.85 6.67 16.04
C THR A 601 -27.57 7.01 17.33
N ALA A 602 -28.68 6.33 17.61
CA ALA A 602 -29.34 6.42 18.89
C ALA A 602 -30.09 5.13 19.27
N HIS A 603 -30.29 4.94 20.58
CA HIS A 603 -31.11 3.85 21.13
C HIS A 603 -32.52 4.29 21.47
N SER A 604 -32.70 5.56 21.80
CA SER A 604 -33.98 6.15 22.16
C SER A 604 -34.73 6.65 20.93
N PRO A 605 -35.99 6.22 20.71
CA PRO A 605 -36.81 6.78 19.65
C PRO A 605 -37.20 8.23 19.91
N LEU A 606 -37.03 8.73 21.13
CA LEU A 606 -37.34 10.13 21.46
C LEU A 606 -36.50 11.12 20.65
N VAL A 607 -35.34 10.70 20.14
CA VAL A 607 -34.49 11.49 19.24
C VAL A 607 -35.21 11.87 17.94
N VAL A 608 -36.15 11.04 17.47
CA VAL A 608 -36.88 11.31 16.21
C VAL A 608 -37.89 12.43 16.32
N ALA A 609 -38.32 12.80 17.53
CA ALA A 609 -39.30 13.86 17.73
C ALA A 609 -38.79 15.21 17.20
N GLY A 610 -37.47 15.40 17.18
CA GLY A 610 -36.81 16.57 16.59
C GLY A 610 -36.34 16.37 15.15
N CYS A 611 -36.63 15.25 14.49
CA CYS A 611 -36.14 14.96 13.13
C CYS A 611 -37.15 15.40 12.05
N ARG A 612 -36.62 15.75 10.88
CA ARG A 612 -37.37 16.11 9.67
C ARG A 612 -37.51 14.89 8.75
N GLU A 613 -38.33 15.04 7.73
CA GLU A 613 -38.51 14.04 6.66
C GLU A 613 -37.17 13.61 6.06
N GLY A 614 -36.99 12.29 5.88
CA GLY A 614 -35.79 11.70 5.27
C GLY A 614 -34.56 11.60 6.18
N GLU A 615 -34.57 12.21 7.37
CA GLU A 615 -33.43 12.19 8.29
C GLU A 615 -33.33 10.89 9.11
N VAL A 616 -34.39 10.08 9.19
CA VAL A 616 -34.46 8.90 10.06
C VAL A 616 -34.34 7.62 9.25
N SER A 617 -33.39 6.77 9.64
CA SER A 617 -33.22 5.42 9.16
C SER A 617 -33.22 4.43 10.33
N VAL A 618 -33.73 3.22 10.10
CA VAL A 618 -33.79 2.15 11.12
C VAL A 618 -33.09 0.91 10.58
N LEU A 619 -32.12 0.40 11.33
CA LEU A 619 -31.59 -0.95 11.16
C LEU A 619 -32.63 -1.95 11.66
N LYS A 620 -33.08 -2.82 10.77
CA LYS A 620 -34.01 -3.91 11.05
C LYS A 620 -33.43 -5.26 10.67
N LYS A 621 -33.96 -6.31 11.26
CA LYS A 621 -33.58 -7.68 10.89
C LYS A 621 -34.29 -8.06 9.58
N GLY A 622 -33.51 -8.20 8.51
CA GLY A 622 -33.97 -8.73 7.23
C GLY A 622 -33.88 -10.26 7.17
N LYS A 623 -34.09 -10.82 5.96
CA LYS A 623 -33.95 -12.27 5.71
C LYS A 623 -32.49 -12.72 5.76
N ASP A 624 -31.62 -11.93 5.16
CA ASP A 624 -30.21 -12.27 4.89
C ASP A 624 -29.23 -11.31 5.61
N GLY A 625 -29.59 -10.85 6.81
CA GLY A 625 -28.79 -9.91 7.60
C GLY A 625 -29.59 -8.70 8.08
N PHE A 626 -28.91 -7.70 8.64
CA PHE A 626 -29.56 -6.45 9.03
C PHE A 626 -29.65 -5.49 7.83
N VAL A 627 -30.82 -4.90 7.61
CA VAL A 627 -31.10 -3.99 6.48
C VAL A 627 -31.47 -2.61 7.00
N ILE A 628 -31.20 -1.59 6.20
CA ILE A 628 -31.51 -0.20 6.50
C ILE A 628 -32.84 0.17 5.85
N GLU A 629 -33.81 0.59 6.65
CA GLU A 629 -35.09 1.15 6.19
C GLU A 629 -35.11 2.66 6.46
N GLN A 630 -35.30 3.47 5.43
CA GLN A 630 -35.37 4.93 5.54
C GLN A 630 -36.83 5.41 5.60
N PHE A 631 -37.09 6.40 6.45
CA PHE A 631 -38.41 6.98 6.64
C PHE A 631 -38.54 8.30 5.86
N ASP A 632 -39.40 8.29 4.86
CA ASP A 632 -39.73 9.47 4.04
C ASP A 632 -40.90 10.29 4.65
N HIS A 633 -40.96 10.44 5.98
CA HIS A 633 -41.88 11.35 6.66
C HIS A 633 -41.29 11.88 7.96
N ASP A 634 -41.79 13.02 8.45
CA ASP A 634 -41.48 13.50 9.79
C ASP A 634 -42.35 12.85 10.87
N PHE A 635 -41.94 13.01 12.14
CA PHE A 635 -42.61 12.44 13.30
C PHE A 635 -43.33 13.50 14.14
N ILE A 636 -43.70 14.64 13.54
CA ILE A 636 -44.35 15.72 14.28
C ILE A 636 -45.73 15.26 14.77
N GLY A 637 -45.97 15.45 16.07
CA GLY A 637 -47.25 15.10 16.72
C GLY A 637 -47.36 13.64 17.18
N TYR A 638 -46.35 12.81 16.93
CA TYR A 638 -46.31 11.44 17.41
C TYR A 638 -46.13 11.41 18.93
N GLN A 639 -46.88 10.51 19.58
CA GLN A 639 -46.69 10.19 20.99
C GLN A 639 -45.52 9.24 21.16
N ALA A 640 -44.86 9.27 22.33
CA ALA A 640 -43.75 8.37 22.64
C ALA A 640 -44.10 6.90 22.33
N ARG A 641 -45.29 6.45 22.72
CA ARG A 641 -45.81 5.10 22.41
C ARG A 641 -45.78 4.78 20.91
N GLU A 642 -46.31 5.67 20.08
CA GLU A 642 -46.37 5.48 18.63
C GLU A 642 -44.96 5.40 18.03
N LEU A 643 -44.01 6.15 18.58
CA LEU A 643 -42.60 6.09 18.18
C LEU A 643 -41.98 4.72 18.51
N TYR A 644 -42.17 4.22 19.74
CA TYR A 644 -41.67 2.89 20.13
C TYR A 644 -42.30 1.76 19.30
N GLU A 645 -43.61 1.84 19.04
CA GLU A 645 -44.33 0.86 18.22
C GLU A 645 -43.84 0.89 16.76
N LYS A 646 -43.73 2.06 16.13
CA LYS A 646 -43.32 2.15 14.71
C LYS A 646 -41.84 1.91 14.45
N ILE A 647 -40.96 2.40 15.31
CA ILE A 647 -39.50 2.38 15.07
C ILE A 647 -38.89 1.07 15.58
N PHE A 648 -39.28 0.63 16.77
CA PHE A 648 -38.68 -0.53 17.42
C PHE A 648 -39.56 -1.77 17.37
N GLU A 649 -40.77 -1.68 16.80
CA GLU A 649 -41.73 -2.80 16.76
C GLU A 649 -41.93 -3.40 18.15
N ILE A 650 -41.89 -2.54 19.18
CA ILE A 650 -42.14 -2.94 20.56
C ILE A 650 -43.65 -3.06 20.71
N GLU A 651 -44.11 -4.30 20.86
CA GLU A 651 -45.48 -4.55 21.29
C GLU A 651 -45.64 -4.05 22.73
N ASP A 652 -46.63 -3.20 22.98
CA ASP A 652 -47.01 -2.71 24.31
C ASP A 652 -47.70 -3.83 25.12
N LYS A 653 -46.93 -4.89 25.41
CA LYS A 653 -47.33 -6.01 26.25
C LYS A 653 -46.51 -5.94 27.53
N ASP A 654 -47.13 -5.44 28.58
CA ASP A 654 -46.63 -5.63 29.93
C ASP A 654 -46.80 -7.12 30.29
N LEU A 655 -45.78 -7.92 29.97
CA LEU A 655 -45.78 -9.36 30.19
C LEU A 655 -45.95 -9.72 31.66
N THR A 656 -45.40 -8.89 32.56
CA THR A 656 -45.56 -9.03 34.00
C THR A 656 -47.03 -8.85 34.38
N TYR A 657 -47.67 -7.79 33.92
CA TYR A 657 -49.10 -7.56 34.11
C TYR A 657 -49.94 -8.70 33.52
N LEU A 658 -49.65 -9.14 32.30
CA LEU A 658 -50.39 -10.23 31.64
C LEU A 658 -50.24 -11.56 32.40
N TYR A 659 -49.03 -11.89 32.82
CA TYR A 659 -48.74 -13.08 33.62
C TYR A 659 -49.50 -13.07 34.94
N TYR A 660 -49.42 -11.98 35.70
CA TYR A 660 -50.09 -11.87 37.00
C TYR A 660 -51.61 -11.71 36.90
N THR A 661 -52.11 -11.15 35.81
CA THR A 661 -53.55 -11.17 35.49
C THR A 661 -54.02 -12.60 35.21
N ALA A 662 -53.23 -13.40 34.47
CA ALA A 662 -53.53 -14.80 34.20
C ALA A 662 -53.44 -15.70 35.45
N LEU A 663 -52.65 -15.31 36.46
CA LEU A 663 -52.57 -15.99 37.76
C LEU A 663 -53.71 -15.63 38.72
N TYR A 664 -54.44 -14.53 38.48
CA TYR A 664 -55.51 -14.09 39.37
C TYR A 664 -56.58 -15.14 39.69
N PRO A 665 -57.05 -15.97 38.73
CA PRO A 665 -57.98 -17.07 39.04
C PRO A 665 -57.44 -18.07 40.07
N PHE A 666 -56.12 -18.22 40.17
CA PHE A 666 -55.44 -19.13 41.11
C PHE A 666 -55.04 -18.45 42.42
N LYS A 667 -55.40 -17.18 42.64
CA LYS A 667 -55.06 -16.43 43.87
C LYS A 667 -55.43 -17.20 45.14
N GLY A 668 -56.60 -17.83 45.17
CA GLY A 668 -57.04 -18.62 46.32
C GLY A 668 -56.12 -19.81 46.63
N GLU A 669 -55.55 -20.44 45.60
CA GLU A 669 -54.58 -21.54 45.76
C GLU A 669 -53.24 -21.03 46.29
N ILE A 670 -52.79 -19.86 45.81
CA ILE A 670 -51.59 -19.18 46.30
C ILE A 670 -51.73 -18.82 47.78
N GLU A 671 -52.85 -18.20 48.18
CA GLU A 671 -53.15 -17.85 49.57
C GLU A 671 -53.22 -19.09 50.46
N ALA A 672 -53.85 -20.17 49.97
CA ALA A 672 -53.93 -21.44 50.71
C ALA A 672 -52.54 -22.06 50.96
N GLU A 673 -51.65 -22.06 49.96
CA GLU A 673 -50.31 -22.62 50.10
C GLU A 673 -49.40 -21.73 50.97
N ILE A 674 -49.56 -20.40 50.92
CA ILE A 674 -48.89 -19.46 51.85
C ILE A 674 -49.30 -19.79 53.29
N ASN A 675 -50.61 -19.86 53.55
CA ASN A 675 -51.14 -20.17 54.89
C ASN A 675 -50.60 -21.50 55.40
N ARG A 676 -50.59 -22.54 54.55
CA ARG A 676 -50.03 -23.85 54.89
C ARG A 676 -48.54 -23.77 55.27
N LEU A 677 -47.73 -23.04 54.50
CA LEU A 677 -46.30 -22.90 54.76
C LEU A 677 -46.01 -22.03 55.99
N ASP A 678 -46.81 -21.00 56.26
CA ASP A 678 -46.68 -20.18 57.47
C ASP A 678 -47.12 -20.93 58.73
N GLU A 679 -48.17 -21.75 58.67
CA GLU A 679 -48.54 -22.66 59.76
C GLU A 679 -47.44 -23.70 60.00
N LYS A 680 -46.86 -24.24 58.92
CA LYS A 680 -45.69 -25.12 59.02
C LYS A 680 -44.51 -24.41 59.66
N LYS A 681 -44.23 -23.16 59.28
CA LYS A 681 -43.14 -22.33 59.86
C LYS A 681 -43.32 -22.07 61.35
N LYS A 682 -44.57 -21.93 61.82
CA LYS A 682 -44.90 -21.80 63.25
C LYS A 682 -44.69 -23.09 64.04
N SER A 683 -44.84 -24.26 63.41
CA SER A 683 -44.70 -25.56 64.07
C SER A 683 -43.30 -26.18 63.93
N GLN A 684 -42.59 -25.91 62.83
CA GLN A 684 -41.26 -26.44 62.53
C GLN A 684 -40.48 -25.53 61.57
N PRO A 685 -39.13 -25.52 61.62
CA PRO A 685 -38.33 -24.71 60.70
C PRO A 685 -38.46 -25.18 59.25
N LEU A 686 -38.80 -24.26 58.35
CA LEU A 686 -38.88 -24.51 56.92
C LEU A 686 -37.51 -24.84 56.31
N THR A 687 -37.50 -25.73 55.33
CA THR A 687 -36.33 -26.00 54.49
C THR A 687 -35.96 -24.77 53.65
N ILE A 688 -34.74 -24.75 53.08
CA ILE A 688 -34.28 -23.65 52.21
C ILE A 688 -35.18 -23.51 50.98
N GLU A 689 -35.62 -24.63 50.40
CA GLU A 689 -36.53 -24.62 49.24
C GLU A 689 -37.91 -24.08 49.61
N GLU A 690 -38.45 -24.46 50.76
CA GLU A 690 -39.75 -23.96 51.24
C GLU A 690 -39.70 -22.47 51.58
N LYS A 691 -38.59 -21.98 52.15
CA LYS A 691 -38.40 -20.53 52.38
C LYS A 691 -38.36 -19.76 51.07
N LYS A 692 -37.66 -20.27 50.06
CA LYS A 692 -37.63 -19.68 48.71
C LYS A 692 -39.00 -19.73 48.05
N LYS A 693 -39.72 -20.86 48.17
CA LYS A 693 -41.08 -21.02 47.65
C LYS A 693 -42.04 -20.04 48.32
N LEU A 694 -42.01 -19.93 49.65
CA LEU A 694 -42.84 -19.01 50.42
C LEU A 694 -42.58 -17.54 50.01
N SER A 695 -41.31 -17.14 49.84
CA SER A 695 -40.97 -15.80 49.34
C SER A 695 -41.56 -15.54 47.96
N ARG A 696 -41.44 -16.49 47.03
CA ARG A 696 -42.02 -16.36 45.68
C ARG A 696 -43.54 -16.26 45.71
N LEU A 697 -44.21 -17.08 46.53
CA LEU A 697 -45.67 -17.04 46.65
C LEU A 697 -46.16 -15.69 47.20
N TYR A 698 -45.43 -15.08 48.13
CA TYR A 698 -45.73 -13.74 48.62
C TYR A 698 -45.58 -12.67 47.53
N ASP A 699 -44.51 -12.73 46.74
CA ASP A 699 -44.32 -11.86 45.58
C ASP A 699 -45.46 -12.07 44.56
N ASP A 700 -45.79 -13.32 44.26
CA ASP A 700 -46.86 -13.67 43.32
C ASP A 700 -48.22 -13.15 43.80
N LEU A 701 -48.54 -13.29 45.09
CA LEU A 701 -49.76 -12.74 45.68
C LEU A 701 -49.79 -11.21 45.60
N TYR A 702 -48.68 -10.54 45.88
CA TYR A 702 -48.57 -9.08 45.79
C TYR A 702 -48.82 -8.60 44.35
N TYR A 703 -48.09 -9.15 43.37
CA TYR A 703 -48.22 -8.73 41.98
C TYR A 703 -49.56 -9.11 41.37
N THR A 704 -50.13 -10.27 41.73
CA THR A 704 -51.47 -10.69 41.31
C THR A 704 -52.54 -9.70 41.78
N ASN A 705 -52.48 -9.25 43.04
CA ASN A 705 -53.39 -8.23 43.57
C ASN A 705 -53.21 -6.87 42.88
N ARG A 706 -51.96 -6.44 42.65
CA ARG A 706 -51.67 -5.19 41.93
C ARG A 706 -52.13 -5.23 40.47
N ALA A 707 -51.94 -6.35 39.78
CA ALA A 707 -52.41 -6.53 38.41
C ALA A 707 -53.93 -6.38 38.33
N ASN A 708 -54.68 -6.99 39.26
CA ASN A 708 -56.13 -6.85 39.29
C ASN A 708 -56.58 -5.41 39.60
N GLU A 709 -55.92 -4.72 40.54
CA GLU A 709 -56.20 -3.30 40.83
C GLU A 709 -56.01 -2.43 39.57
N MET A 710 -54.94 -2.69 38.81
CA MET A 710 -54.67 -1.97 37.56
C MET A 710 -55.65 -2.34 36.45
N PHE A 711 -56.14 -3.59 36.41
CA PHE A 711 -57.19 -4.01 35.48
C PHE A 711 -58.49 -3.22 35.71
N GLU A 712 -58.95 -3.13 36.96
CA GLU A 712 -60.14 -2.34 37.32
C GLU A 712 -59.97 -0.85 36.96
N LYS A 713 -58.82 -0.25 37.31
CA LYS A 713 -58.51 1.14 36.95
C LYS A 713 -58.52 1.38 35.44
N ARG A 714 -57.99 0.45 34.64
CA ARG A 714 -57.99 0.55 33.17
C ARG A 714 -59.40 0.42 32.59
N LEU A 715 -60.26 -0.42 33.16
CA LEU A 715 -61.66 -0.53 32.77
C LEU A 715 -62.43 0.76 33.04
N GLU A 716 -62.25 1.35 34.22
CA GLU A 716 -62.86 2.63 34.60
C GLU A 716 -62.38 3.77 33.70
N TYR A 717 -61.08 3.88 33.45
CA TYR A 717 -60.56 4.89 32.53
C TYR A 717 -61.13 4.74 31.10
N THR A 718 -61.28 3.51 30.62
CA THR A 718 -61.83 3.23 29.29
C THR A 718 -63.32 3.59 29.20
N SER A 719 -64.10 3.37 30.27
CA SER A 719 -65.51 3.76 30.31
C SER A 719 -65.65 5.28 30.28
N VAL A 720 -64.83 6.00 31.06
CA VAL A 720 -64.77 7.48 31.08
C VAL A 720 -64.37 8.05 29.72
N LEU A 721 -63.41 7.44 29.01
CA LEU A 721 -63.04 7.87 27.65
C LEU A 721 -64.18 7.68 26.64
N ARG A 722 -64.91 6.55 26.71
CA ARG A 722 -66.08 6.30 25.85
C ARG A 722 -67.18 7.33 26.11
N GLU A 723 -67.44 7.64 27.37
CA GLU A 723 -68.42 8.65 27.76
C GLU A 723 -68.01 10.05 27.27
N ASN A 724 -66.76 10.45 27.45
CA ASN A 724 -66.23 11.71 26.94
C ASN A 724 -66.37 11.83 25.42
N LYS A 725 -66.09 10.75 24.67
CA LYS A 725 -66.27 10.74 23.21
C LYS A 725 -67.74 10.89 22.81
N ARG A 726 -68.65 10.25 23.54
CA ARG A 726 -70.10 10.39 23.34
C ARG A 726 -70.56 11.82 23.61
N LEU A 727 -70.14 12.42 24.73
CA LEU A 727 -70.47 13.80 25.09
C LEU A 727 -69.94 14.81 24.07
N LYS A 728 -68.68 14.69 23.63
CA LYS A 728 -68.11 15.54 22.57
C LYS A 728 -68.89 15.45 21.27
N SER A 729 -69.31 14.25 20.88
CA SER A 729 -70.14 14.04 19.69
C SER A 729 -71.51 14.72 19.84
N LYS A 730 -72.11 14.64 21.03
CA LYS A 730 -73.40 15.29 21.32
C LYS A 730 -73.30 16.82 21.32
N ILE A 731 -72.23 17.37 21.88
CA ILE A 731 -71.94 18.82 21.85
C ILE A 731 -71.82 19.30 20.40
N LYS A 732 -71.07 18.59 19.56
CA LYS A 732 -70.91 18.92 18.14
C LYS A 732 -72.25 18.90 17.39
N GLN A 733 -73.10 17.92 17.67
CA GLN A 733 -74.44 17.83 17.11
C GLN A 733 -75.32 19.02 17.54
N LEU A 734 -75.33 19.36 18.83
CA LEU A 734 -76.11 20.49 19.35
C LEU A 734 -75.64 21.85 18.80
N GLN A 735 -74.32 22.02 18.61
CA GLN A 735 -73.76 23.21 17.95
C GLN A 735 -74.18 23.33 16.48
N GLN A 736 -74.24 22.22 15.75
CA GLN A 736 -74.76 22.21 14.37
C GLN A 736 -76.27 22.50 14.33
N GLU A 737 -77.03 21.99 15.29
CA GLU A 737 -78.48 22.25 15.42
C GLU A 737 -78.77 23.71 15.80
N SER A 738 -77.98 24.33 16.70
CA SER A 738 -78.13 25.75 17.03
C SER A 738 -77.68 26.67 15.89
N GLY A 739 -76.60 26.32 15.19
CA GLY A 739 -76.15 27.04 13.98
C GLY A 739 -77.19 27.03 12.86
N LYS A 740 -77.91 25.92 12.67
CA LYS A 740 -79.04 25.82 11.73
C LYS A 740 -80.24 26.65 12.16
N ARG A 741 -80.53 26.75 13.47
CA ARG A 741 -81.62 27.60 13.99
C ARG A 741 -81.34 29.11 13.81
N HIS A 742 -80.07 29.53 13.85
CA HIS A 742 -79.69 30.93 13.56
C HIS A 742 -79.72 31.30 12.07
N HIS A 743 -79.66 30.33 11.15
CA HIS A 743 -79.84 30.59 9.71
C HIS A 743 -81.31 30.55 9.25
N GLY A 744 -82.23 30.04 10.08
CA GLY A 744 -83.66 29.99 9.78
C GLY A 744 -84.48 31.17 10.32
N SER A 745 -83.86 32.14 11.01
CA SER A 745 -84.52 33.32 11.59
C SER A 745 -83.94 34.66 11.10
N LYS A 746 -83.41 34.70 9.87
CA LYS A 746 -83.02 35.94 9.18
C LYS A 746 -83.95 36.21 8.02
#